data_AF-A0A1E7FZD6-F1
#
_entry.id   AF-A0A1E7FZD6-F1
#
_cell.length_a   1.000
_cell.length_b   1.000
_cell.length_c   1.000
_cell.angle_alpha   90.00
_cell.angle_beta   90.00
_cell.angle_gamma   90.00
#
_symmetry.space_group_name_H-M   'P 1'
#
loop_
_entity.id
_entity.type
_entity.pdbx_description
1 polymer ?
#
loop_
_entity_poly.entity_id
_entity_poly.type
_entity_poly.pdbx_seq_one_letter_code
_entity_poly.pdbx_strand_id
1 'polypeptide(L)'
;MTSPHVSCKSSMKRTTTATDKKPEGIPGSTKKKRVPHSLIRLWSPKSPLIFVSSISGPRRCLRQRHKQRSSSDRGNITLLAVVLFFYENHTMEVYNNKEIYRNSNAANDIPFFPKTNKNGTAKVEDLLQLNEMDSLVPMPSDLEITKSTVAKIEFNPDAFNFTKDWRSATSGESATSRVSIDAGEEYVFKQIIQGKYWEFGVLDREVCIVKQLSNFSWAPKLVWYNSSSLATTYVGKQMTKFTIPLNYKEQIEKIFFDMESVGINHGDIYKPCNVQPRKLHFKCMKDPENEMYDNYEFMLKSENFGWATKNGNYSCEEHIPNKKPQYYEGDNDRSYVLPKLDETFRRHLRVEQHFMVDWTLGYTEKKIRETIKKWPNLLIRKMVQHPLYTDNKERVEVFSKFYSTKVDDFRGKTAFNMYFIYDRDPKYDFRPSSKGKRLVNTAMFDLKKALRDGMSRGFLIHATDNIQETKENMVALGIPQEYQHRQFDTLRRVFDVLNFFGMGYVVLRNFERMPDDVRVDPSHLDVDLLVSNYYEAKRLLDSISPASVWKTSYENGKYRVVNSVMIDGTLVNFDIRSVGDNYFDRQWQLDVLKRRSKLRGLYVPSKEDHLHSLIYHAIIQKPRISETYVEVFKELRSNWTDAQVRDKKFLAEKLHAFMEEHGYKMVKPNDITVGYFTN
;
A
#
# COMPACT_ATOMS: atom_id res chain seq x y z
N MET A 1 39.10 -47.87 -23.09
CA MET A 1 39.01 -46.40 -23.18
C MET A 1 38.36 -46.04 -24.51
N THR A 2 37.06 -45.74 -24.50
CA THR A 2 36.26 -45.51 -25.72
C THR A 2 35.04 -44.67 -25.35
N SER A 3 34.89 -43.51 -26.00
CA SER A 3 33.60 -42.79 -26.10
C SER A 3 32.70 -43.54 -27.12
N PRO A 4 31.36 -43.39 -27.16
CA PRO A 4 30.77 -42.18 -27.74
C PRO A 4 29.36 -41.76 -27.21
N HIS A 5 28.82 -40.72 -27.86
CA HIS A 5 27.44 -40.23 -27.84
C HIS A 5 26.32 -41.28 -27.78
N VAL A 6 25.17 -40.88 -27.21
CA VAL A 6 23.86 -41.46 -27.51
C VAL A 6 22.85 -40.37 -27.91
N SER A 7 22.28 -40.51 -29.10
CA SER A 7 21.04 -39.83 -29.51
C SER A 7 19.89 -40.84 -29.49
N CYS A 8 18.66 -40.42 -29.15
CA CYS A 8 17.48 -41.26 -29.34
C CYS A 8 16.43 -40.60 -30.24
N LYS A 9 16.31 -41.12 -31.46
CA LYS A 9 15.06 -41.20 -32.22
C LYS A 9 14.79 -42.68 -32.49
N SER A 10 13.56 -43.13 -32.31
CA SER A 10 13.09 -44.42 -32.84
C SER A 10 11.67 -44.27 -33.38
N SER A 11 11.42 -44.89 -34.52
CA SER A 11 10.24 -44.70 -35.37
C SER A 11 9.22 -45.84 -35.28
N MET A 12 7.96 -45.50 -35.55
CA MET A 12 6.92 -46.29 -36.25
C MET A 12 6.92 -47.83 -36.22
N LYS A 13 5.73 -48.40 -35.99
CA LYS A 13 5.16 -49.44 -36.89
C LYS A 13 3.63 -49.29 -37.02
N ARG A 14 3.09 -49.79 -38.14
CA ARG A 14 1.68 -49.66 -38.61
C ARG A 14 0.91 -50.98 -38.49
N THR A 15 -0.43 -50.86 -38.44
CA THR A 15 -1.46 -51.71 -39.13
C THR A 15 -2.75 -50.85 -39.20
N THR A 16 -3.30 -50.41 -40.35
CA THR A 16 -4.19 -51.10 -41.34
C THR A 16 -5.44 -51.73 -40.69
N THR A 17 -6.71 -51.49 -41.09
CA THR A 17 -7.36 -51.31 -42.43
C THR A 17 -8.58 -50.34 -42.39
N ALA A 18 -8.88 -49.52 -43.41
CA ALA A 18 -9.92 -49.67 -44.48
C ALA A 18 -11.38 -49.95 -43.99
N THR A 19 -12.50 -49.38 -44.50
CA THR A 19 -12.88 -48.96 -45.88
C THR A 19 -13.98 -47.87 -45.98
N ASP A 20 -13.83 -46.96 -46.94
CA ASP A 20 -14.78 -46.42 -47.96
C ASP A 20 -16.32 -46.29 -47.76
N LYS A 21 -16.88 -45.08 -48.03
CA LYS A 21 -17.52 -44.71 -49.33
C LYS A 21 -18.14 -43.28 -49.38
N LYS A 22 -17.89 -42.59 -50.51
CA LYS A 22 -18.67 -41.47 -51.12
C LYS A 22 -19.71 -42.08 -52.10
N PRO A 23 -20.76 -41.38 -52.63
CA PRO A 23 -20.66 -40.18 -53.51
C PRO A 23 -21.79 -39.10 -53.33
N GLU A 24 -21.54 -37.80 -53.59
CA GLU A 24 -21.90 -36.96 -54.78
C GLU A 24 -23.39 -36.63 -55.05
N GLY A 25 -23.71 -35.38 -55.43
CA GLY A 25 -25.03 -34.96 -55.94
C GLY A 25 -25.36 -33.45 -55.84
N ILE A 26 -25.43 -32.75 -56.99
CA ILE A 26 -25.62 -31.28 -57.22
C ILE A 26 -26.32 -31.12 -58.60
N PRO A 27 -27.10 -30.06 -58.98
CA PRO A 27 -27.37 -28.72 -58.38
C PRO A 27 -28.90 -28.39 -58.23
N GLY A 28 -29.29 -27.09 -58.11
CA GLY A 28 -30.54 -26.63 -58.78
C GLY A 28 -31.37 -25.43 -58.24
N SER A 29 -31.08 -24.20 -58.70
CA SER A 29 -32.06 -23.14 -59.12
C SER A 29 -32.92 -22.27 -58.13
N THR A 30 -32.58 -20.97 -58.09
CA THR A 30 -33.42 -19.74 -58.28
C THR A 30 -34.88 -19.57 -57.77
N LYS A 31 -35.14 -18.44 -57.04
CA LYS A 31 -36.18 -17.38 -57.26
C LYS A 31 -36.09 -16.31 -56.12
N LYS A 32 -35.77 -15.02 -56.34
CA LYS A 32 -36.51 -13.84 -56.90
C LYS A 32 -37.53 -13.13 -55.96
N LYS A 33 -37.19 -11.87 -55.58
CA LYS A 33 -38.06 -10.72 -55.16
C LYS A 33 -38.81 -10.87 -53.79
N ARG A 34 -39.19 -9.82 -53.03
CA ARG A 34 -39.45 -8.38 -53.29
C ARG A 34 -39.32 -7.53 -51.98
N VAL A 35 -39.15 -6.21 -52.12
CA VAL A 35 -39.17 -5.12 -51.08
C VAL A 35 -40.59 -4.45 -51.15
N PRO A 36 -41.24 -3.85 -50.10
CA PRO A 36 -40.80 -2.60 -49.42
C PRO A 36 -41.30 -2.27 -47.96
N HIS A 37 -40.85 -1.09 -47.46
CA HIS A 37 -41.46 -0.07 -46.55
C HIS A 37 -42.80 -0.37 -45.84
N SER A 38 -43.16 0.16 -44.65
CA SER A 38 -42.58 1.12 -43.68
C SER A 38 -43.52 1.22 -42.46
N LEU A 39 -43.10 1.77 -41.29
CA LEU A 39 -43.83 2.79 -40.48
C LEU A 39 -43.27 3.02 -39.07
N ILE A 40 -43.54 4.22 -38.55
CA ILE A 40 -43.17 4.77 -37.24
C ILE A 40 -44.43 4.86 -36.38
N ARG A 41 -44.39 4.54 -35.07
CA ARG A 41 -44.89 5.41 -33.98
C ARG A 41 -44.73 4.87 -32.55
N LEU A 42 -44.32 5.82 -31.71
CA LEU A 42 -44.45 5.97 -30.25
C LEU A 42 -45.68 5.30 -29.59
N TRP A 43 -45.54 4.79 -28.35
CA TRP A 43 -46.23 5.34 -27.16
C TRP A 43 -45.76 4.75 -25.80
N SER A 44 -45.78 5.59 -24.77
CA SER A 44 -45.92 5.27 -23.32
C SER A 44 -47.45 5.19 -23.01
N PRO A 45 -48.06 4.92 -21.81
CA PRO A 45 -47.47 4.95 -20.46
C PRO A 45 -48.07 3.99 -19.37
N LYS A 46 -47.52 4.13 -18.14
CA LYS A 46 -48.17 4.02 -16.79
C LYS A 46 -48.87 2.73 -16.29
N SER A 47 -48.79 2.60 -14.96
CA SER A 47 -49.44 1.69 -13.97
C SER A 47 -50.99 1.72 -14.01
N PRO A 48 -51.77 0.96 -13.19
CA PRO A 48 -51.44 0.27 -11.91
C PRO A 48 -52.12 -1.12 -11.68
N LEU A 49 -51.94 -1.76 -10.50
CA LEU A 49 -53.03 -2.06 -9.55
C LEU A 49 -52.61 -2.92 -8.33
N ILE A 50 -53.39 -2.78 -7.27
CA ILE A 50 -53.33 -3.47 -5.98
C ILE A 50 -54.24 -4.72 -6.04
N PHE A 51 -53.89 -5.79 -5.34
CA PHE A 51 -54.86 -6.82 -4.95
C PHE A 51 -54.80 -7.09 -3.44
N VAL A 52 -55.97 -7.16 -2.83
CA VAL A 52 -56.20 -7.59 -1.45
C VAL A 52 -57.00 -8.89 -1.52
N SER A 53 -56.62 -9.90 -0.74
CA SER A 53 -57.54 -10.96 -0.33
C SER A 53 -57.18 -11.47 1.07
N SER A 54 -58.19 -11.46 1.95
CA SER A 54 -58.19 -12.17 3.23
C SER A 54 -58.86 -13.54 3.06
N ILE A 55 -58.69 -14.44 4.02
CA ILE A 55 -59.77 -15.22 4.71
C ILE A 55 -59.19 -16.39 5.56
N SER A 56 -59.88 -16.67 6.68
CA SER A 56 -59.87 -17.90 7.52
C SER A 56 -58.61 -18.30 8.32
N GLY A 57 -58.77 -18.38 9.66
CA GLY A 57 -58.05 -19.31 10.54
C GLY A 57 -58.82 -20.64 10.67
N PRO A 58 -58.92 -21.33 11.83
CA PRO A 58 -58.28 -21.09 13.15
C PRO A 58 -57.73 -22.39 13.83
N ARG A 59 -57.06 -22.27 15.01
CA ARG A 59 -57.31 -23.04 16.29
C ARG A 59 -56.08 -23.13 17.24
N ARG A 60 -56.34 -22.79 18.52
CA ARG A 60 -55.90 -23.39 19.82
C ARG A 60 -54.60 -24.24 19.85
N CYS A 61 -53.65 -24.07 20.78
CA CYS A 61 -53.82 -24.36 22.22
C CYS A 61 -52.64 -23.92 23.13
N LEU A 62 -52.97 -23.34 24.30
CA LEU A 62 -52.42 -23.61 25.65
C LEU A 62 -50.98 -24.15 25.85
N ARG A 63 -50.11 -23.38 26.54
CA ARG A 63 -49.87 -23.52 28.01
C ARG A 63 -48.96 -22.44 28.61
N GLN A 64 -49.18 -22.15 29.90
CA GLN A 64 -48.41 -21.23 30.75
C GLN A 64 -47.17 -21.92 31.36
N ARG A 65 -46.14 -21.17 31.77
CA ARG A 65 -45.85 -20.88 33.20
C ARG A 65 -44.58 -20.02 33.45
N HIS A 66 -44.72 -19.10 34.42
CA HIS A 66 -43.74 -18.46 35.32
C HIS A 66 -42.27 -18.92 35.30
N LYS A 67 -41.27 -18.04 35.49
CA LYS A 67 -41.08 -17.22 36.71
C LYS A 67 -40.27 -15.93 36.49
N GLN A 68 -40.61 -14.90 37.26
CA GLN A 68 -39.72 -13.78 37.58
C GLN A 68 -38.60 -14.24 38.53
N ARG A 69 -37.43 -13.60 38.45
CA ARG A 69 -36.75 -13.08 39.65
C ARG A 69 -35.86 -11.89 39.29
N SER A 70 -35.78 -10.96 40.24
CA SER A 70 -35.18 -9.63 40.12
C SER A 70 -34.02 -9.46 41.09
N SER A 71 -32.99 -8.74 40.66
CA SER A 71 -32.02 -7.97 41.46
C SER A 71 -31.21 -7.14 40.46
N SER A 72 -31.15 -5.82 40.52
CA SER A 72 -30.24 -5.03 41.40
C SER A 72 -28.80 -5.57 41.39
N ASP A 73 -27.75 -4.77 41.18
CA ASP A 73 -27.66 -3.34 41.46
C ASP A 73 -26.70 -2.55 40.54
N ARG A 74 -26.55 -1.25 40.85
CA ARG A 74 -25.78 -0.21 40.16
C ARG A 74 -24.32 -0.57 39.91
N GLY A 75 -23.79 -0.12 38.77
CA GLY A 75 -22.35 0.04 38.49
C GLY A 75 -22.10 1.43 37.91
N ASN A 76 -21.16 2.17 38.49
CA ASN A 76 -21.00 3.61 38.23
C ASN A 76 -20.49 3.92 36.81
N ILE A 77 -21.06 4.97 36.21
CA ILE A 77 -20.48 5.68 35.07
C ILE A 77 -19.51 6.72 35.63
N THR A 78 -18.22 6.56 35.37
CA THR A 78 -17.21 7.60 35.63
C THR A 78 -16.85 8.26 34.31
N LEU A 79 -17.30 9.50 34.10
CA LEU A 79 -16.68 10.38 33.12
C LEU A 79 -15.26 10.71 33.59
N LEU A 80 -14.28 10.62 32.68
CA LEU A 80 -13.07 11.44 32.77
C LEU A 80 -12.76 12.01 31.39
N ALA A 81 -12.37 13.28 31.34
CA ALA A 81 -12.07 14.00 30.11
C ALA A 81 -10.59 14.38 30.05
N VAL A 82 -10.01 14.22 28.85
CA VAL A 82 -8.91 15.00 28.25
C VAL A 82 -7.74 15.43 29.14
N VAL A 83 -6.54 14.88 28.85
CA VAL A 83 -5.33 15.67 28.55
C VAL A 83 -4.58 14.98 27.40
N LEU A 84 -4.12 15.77 26.43
CA LEU A 84 -3.18 15.38 25.38
C LEU A 84 -1.76 15.75 25.80
N PHE A 85 -0.78 14.86 25.60
CA PHE A 85 0.59 15.26 25.30
C PHE A 85 1.16 14.30 24.24
N PHE A 86 1.79 14.89 23.22
CA PHE A 86 2.59 14.21 22.22
C PHE A 86 4.04 14.70 22.36
N TYR A 87 5.00 13.81 22.18
CA TYR A 87 6.40 14.19 21.94
C TYR A 87 7.02 13.26 20.90
N GLU A 88 6.94 13.65 19.63
CA GLU A 88 7.95 13.33 18.63
C GLU A 88 7.95 14.44 17.56
N ASN A 89 9.13 14.94 17.21
CA ASN A 89 9.29 16.11 16.34
C ASN A 89 9.11 15.75 14.86
N HIS A 90 7.86 15.56 14.41
CA HIS A 90 7.42 15.90 13.06
C HIS A 90 5.90 16.12 13.08
N THR A 91 5.43 17.24 12.53
CA THR A 91 4.02 17.66 12.57
C THR A 91 3.11 16.78 11.71
N MET A 92 2.41 15.83 12.33
CA MET A 92 1.18 15.25 11.75
C MET A 92 -0.06 15.92 12.37
N GLU A 93 -0.69 16.84 11.63
CA GLU A 93 -2.07 17.19 11.90
C GLU A 93 -3.00 16.05 11.48
N VAL A 94 -3.65 15.41 12.45
CA VAL A 94 -4.74 14.47 12.17
C VAL A 94 -5.97 15.28 11.72
N TYR A 95 -6.10 15.49 10.42
CA TYR A 95 -7.28 16.14 9.82
C TYR A 95 -8.55 15.33 10.11
N ASN A 96 -9.29 15.79 11.12
CA ASN A 96 -10.56 15.23 11.52
C ASN A 96 -11.61 15.59 10.45
N ASN A 97 -11.91 14.64 9.57
CA ASN A 97 -12.49 14.89 8.24
C ASN A 97 -14.03 15.14 8.27
N LYS A 98 -14.49 16.07 9.11
CA LYS A 98 -15.91 16.30 9.44
C LYS A 98 -16.49 17.68 9.10
N GLU A 99 -15.71 18.66 8.62
CA GLU A 99 -16.21 20.03 8.34
C GLU A 99 -16.08 20.54 6.89
N ILE A 100 -15.78 19.69 5.90
CA ILE A 100 -15.86 20.06 4.46
C ILE A 100 -17.17 19.54 3.82
N TYR A 101 -18.28 19.55 4.59
CA TYR A 101 -19.63 19.24 4.10
C TYR A 101 -20.72 20.03 4.84
N ARG A 102 -20.75 21.36 4.64
CA ARG A 102 -21.97 22.18 4.80
C ARG A 102 -21.87 23.50 4.01
N ASN A 103 -23.05 23.99 3.61
CA ASN A 103 -23.31 25.32 3.03
C ASN A 103 -22.81 25.59 1.60
N SER A 104 -23.45 24.94 0.63
CA SER A 104 -23.72 25.55 -0.69
C SER A 104 -25.23 25.59 -0.93
N ASN A 105 -25.93 26.57 -0.33
CA ASN A 105 -27.30 27.00 -0.67
C ASN A 105 -27.74 28.19 0.19
N ALA A 106 -27.36 29.41 -0.20
CA ALA A 106 -28.07 30.65 0.07
C ALA A 106 -27.54 31.73 -0.89
N ALA A 107 -28.42 32.30 -1.72
CA ALA A 107 -28.16 33.51 -2.48
C ALA A 107 -28.84 34.69 -1.79
N ASN A 108 -28.39 35.91 -2.10
CA ASN A 108 -28.84 37.22 -1.56
C ASN A 108 -28.35 37.42 -0.10
N ASP A 109 -27.59 38.47 0.27
CA ASP A 109 -27.76 39.90 -0.07
C ASP A 109 -26.44 40.70 -0.12
N ILE A 110 -26.52 41.94 -0.62
CA ILE A 110 -25.41 42.92 -0.81
C ILE A 110 -25.58 44.10 0.19
N PRO A 111 -24.53 44.51 0.92
CA PRO A 111 -23.93 45.85 0.75
C PRO A 111 -22.38 45.86 0.97
N PHE A 112 -21.56 46.85 0.59
CA PHE A 112 -21.56 47.90 -0.46
C PHE A 112 -20.13 48.52 -0.48
N PHE A 113 -19.68 49.07 -1.62
CA PHE A 113 -18.51 49.98 -1.80
C PHE A 113 -17.05 49.48 -1.55
N PRO A 114 -16.03 50.12 -2.19
CA PRO A 114 -16.04 50.88 -3.45
C PRO A 114 -15.02 50.37 -4.50
N LYS A 115 -15.26 50.73 -5.77
CA LYS A 115 -14.30 50.58 -6.87
C LYS A 115 -13.29 51.73 -6.86
N THR A 116 -12.05 51.46 -7.26
CA THR A 116 -11.15 52.45 -7.88
C THR A 116 -10.57 51.90 -9.20
N ASN A 117 -10.02 52.79 -10.01
CA ASN A 117 -10.01 52.67 -11.48
C ASN A 117 -8.68 52.19 -12.10
N LYS A 118 -8.79 51.90 -13.40
CA LYS A 118 -7.72 51.57 -14.35
C LYS A 118 -6.64 52.66 -14.50
N ASN A 119 -5.54 52.23 -15.12
CA ASN A 119 -4.47 52.99 -15.80
C ASN A 119 -3.31 53.51 -14.93
N GLY A 120 -2.09 53.04 -15.24
CA GLY A 120 -0.84 53.53 -14.67
C GLY A 120 0.34 52.60 -15.00
N THR A 121 1.02 52.82 -16.12
CA THR A 121 2.26 52.10 -16.50
C THR A 121 3.50 52.86 -16.08
N ALA A 122 4.29 52.31 -15.16
CA ALA A 122 5.71 52.59 -14.92
C ALA A 122 6.29 51.37 -14.16
N LYS A 123 7.10 50.54 -14.81
CA LYS A 123 8.58 50.60 -14.92
C LYS A 123 9.31 49.98 -13.71
N VAL A 124 10.18 49.04 -14.03
CA VAL A 124 11.16 48.42 -13.12
C VAL A 124 12.37 49.35 -13.06
N GLU A 125 12.72 49.80 -11.85
CA GLU A 125 14.04 50.27 -11.39
C GLU A 125 13.82 50.99 -10.05
N ASP A 126 14.03 50.29 -8.93
CA ASP A 126 14.44 50.85 -7.64
C ASP A 126 14.52 49.71 -6.60
N LEU A 127 15.74 49.50 -6.05
CA LEU A 127 16.12 48.81 -4.80
C LEU A 127 17.50 48.13 -4.93
N LEU A 128 18.53 48.96 -5.13
CA LEU A 128 19.90 48.65 -4.74
C LEU A 128 20.52 49.89 -4.08
N GLN A 129 21.43 49.64 -3.14
CA GLN A 129 22.19 50.61 -2.33
C GLN A 129 21.43 51.27 -1.16
N LEU A 130 21.79 50.86 0.05
CA LEU A 130 22.64 51.69 0.91
C LEU A 130 23.43 50.79 1.89
N ASN A 131 24.70 51.13 2.11
CA ASN A 131 25.64 50.35 2.92
C ASN A 131 25.65 50.78 4.40
N GLU A 132 26.15 49.84 5.23
CA GLU A 132 27.05 50.02 6.38
C GLU A 132 27.07 51.37 7.13
N MET A 133 26.83 51.31 8.45
CA MET A 133 27.71 52.01 9.39
C MET A 133 27.76 51.32 10.75
N ASP A 134 28.97 51.12 11.27
CA ASP A 134 29.25 50.50 12.57
C ASP A 134 28.78 51.34 13.76
N SER A 135 28.36 50.67 14.84
CA SER A 135 28.61 51.16 16.20
C SER A 135 28.70 50.01 17.21
N LEU A 136 29.93 49.74 17.65
CA LEU A 136 30.22 48.81 18.74
C LEU A 136 30.08 49.52 20.09
N VAL A 137 29.26 48.96 20.98
CA VAL A 137 29.29 49.22 22.44
C VAL A 137 29.19 47.84 23.12
N PRO A 138 30.05 47.52 24.11
CA PRO A 138 30.30 46.14 24.50
C PRO A 138 29.20 45.53 25.38
N MET A 139 28.96 44.23 25.24
CA MET A 139 28.24 43.48 26.25
C MET A 139 29.08 43.37 27.54
N PRO A 140 28.45 43.39 28.74
CA PRO A 140 29.18 43.19 29.98
C PRO A 140 29.83 41.80 30.03
N SER A 141 31.14 41.77 30.28
CA SER A 141 31.75 40.67 31.01
C SER A 141 31.16 40.62 32.43
N ASP A 142 31.25 39.45 33.06
CA ASP A 142 30.87 39.21 34.47
C ASP A 142 29.36 39.04 34.72
N LEU A 143 28.82 37.95 34.17
CA LEU A 143 27.82 37.15 34.87
C LEU A 143 28.28 35.70 34.90
N GLU A 144 28.65 35.22 36.09
CA GLU A 144 28.94 33.81 36.33
C GLU A 144 27.70 32.98 35.99
N ILE A 145 27.77 32.19 34.91
CA ILE A 145 26.79 31.14 34.64
C ILE A 145 27.03 30.02 35.65
N THR A 146 26.50 30.22 36.85
CA THR A 146 26.36 29.17 37.86
C THR A 146 25.61 27.99 37.26
N LYS A 147 26.11 26.77 37.53
CA LYS A 147 25.52 25.51 37.08
C LYS A 147 24.11 25.34 37.66
N SER A 148 23.10 25.90 37.01
CA SER A 148 21.72 25.84 37.43
C SER A 148 20.95 24.77 36.65
N THR A 149 20.76 23.63 37.32
CA THR A 149 19.53 22.86 37.28
C THR A 149 19.08 22.35 35.90
N VAL A 150 19.88 21.47 35.30
CA VAL A 150 19.25 20.22 34.82
C VAL A 150 18.59 19.61 36.05
N ALA A 151 17.26 19.52 36.05
CA ALA A 151 16.55 18.78 37.08
C ALA A 151 17.02 17.32 36.98
N LYS A 152 17.92 16.91 37.88
CA LYS A 152 18.11 15.51 38.20
C LYS A 152 16.77 15.00 38.70
N ILE A 153 16.03 14.34 37.82
CA ILE A 153 15.09 13.33 38.25
C ILE A 153 15.97 12.26 38.90
N GLU A 154 16.12 12.33 40.22
CA GLU A 154 16.72 11.23 40.96
C GLU A 154 15.80 10.03 40.77
N PHE A 155 16.24 9.09 39.93
CA PHE A 155 15.56 7.82 39.73
C PHE A 155 15.56 7.10 41.07
N ASN A 156 14.43 7.17 41.77
CA ASN A 156 14.23 6.49 43.04
C ASN A 156 13.68 5.08 42.74
N PRO A 157 14.50 4.02 42.79
CA PRO A 157 14.05 2.65 42.49
C PRO A 157 13.00 2.14 43.47
N ASP A 158 12.92 2.71 44.68
CA ASP A 158 11.93 2.32 45.70
C ASP A 158 10.58 3.02 45.50
N ALA A 159 10.55 4.14 44.77
CA ALA A 159 9.31 4.83 44.39
C ALA A 159 8.68 4.26 43.10
N PHE A 160 9.48 3.65 42.23
CA PHE A 160 9.01 3.09 40.96
C PHE A 160 8.41 1.69 41.16
N ASN A 161 7.10 1.63 41.42
CA ASN A 161 6.43 0.37 41.76
C ASN A 161 6.20 -0.51 40.52
N PHE A 162 7.25 -1.22 40.09
CA PHE A 162 7.29 -2.14 38.94
C PHE A 162 6.10 -3.11 38.85
N THR A 163 5.42 -3.41 39.97
CA THR A 163 4.28 -4.32 40.00
C THR A 163 2.95 -3.69 39.61
N LYS A 164 2.84 -2.36 39.49
CA LYS A 164 1.54 -1.66 39.32
C LYS A 164 1.34 -1.09 37.92
N ASP A 165 2.34 -0.39 37.38
CA ASP A 165 2.18 0.38 36.13
C ASP A 165 2.45 -0.45 34.85
N TRP A 166 3.14 -1.58 34.97
CA TRP A 166 3.48 -2.48 33.86
C TRP A 166 2.38 -3.54 33.55
N ARG A 167 1.21 -3.49 34.21
CA ARG A 167 0.19 -4.56 34.13
C ARG A 167 -0.65 -4.59 32.86
N SER A 168 -0.63 -3.56 32.03
CA SER A 168 -1.46 -3.43 30.82
C SER A 168 -0.71 -3.69 29.52
N ALA A 169 0.62 -3.78 29.56
CA ALA A 169 1.46 -3.69 28.37
C ALA A 169 1.91 -5.06 27.84
N THR A 170 2.20 -5.09 26.54
CA THR A 170 2.65 -6.30 25.82
C THR A 170 3.90 -6.87 26.46
N SER A 171 3.81 -8.13 26.90
CA SER A 171 4.93 -8.91 27.43
C SER A 171 5.39 -9.98 26.45
N GLY A 172 6.71 -10.11 26.30
CA GLY A 172 7.37 -11.14 25.51
C GLY A 172 8.31 -11.96 26.38
N GLU A 173 8.31 -13.29 26.23
CA GLU A 173 9.24 -14.18 26.91
C GLU A 173 10.21 -14.80 25.89
N SER A 174 11.49 -14.53 26.05
CA SER A 174 12.58 -15.06 25.23
C SER A 174 13.30 -16.22 25.96
N ALA A 175 14.32 -16.81 25.33
CA ALA A 175 15.15 -17.81 25.98
C ALA A 175 16.04 -17.26 27.12
N THR A 176 16.24 -15.95 27.19
CA THR A 176 17.13 -15.27 28.15
C THR A 176 16.40 -14.31 29.08
N SER A 177 15.22 -13.81 28.72
CA SER A 177 14.58 -12.70 29.43
C SER A 177 13.06 -12.62 29.23
N ARG A 178 12.36 -12.04 30.20
CA ARG A 178 11.03 -11.47 30.05
C ARG A 178 11.16 -9.98 29.75
N VAL A 179 10.52 -9.52 28.69
CA VAL A 179 10.47 -8.13 28.27
C VAL A 179 9.05 -7.62 28.47
N SER A 180 8.93 -6.45 29.09
CA SER A 180 7.72 -5.65 29.13
C SER A 180 8.04 -4.27 28.55
N ILE A 181 7.12 -3.71 27.77
CA ILE A 181 7.10 -2.27 27.44
C ILE A 181 6.18 -1.61 28.48
N ASP A 182 6.26 -0.30 28.71
CA ASP A 182 5.27 0.39 29.54
C ASP A 182 4.02 0.81 28.72
N ALA A 183 3.02 1.41 29.36
CA ALA A 183 1.79 1.81 28.66
C ALA A 183 1.94 3.06 27.76
N GLY A 184 2.96 3.89 28.01
CA GLY A 184 3.27 5.09 27.22
C GLY A 184 4.16 4.84 26.00
N GLU A 185 4.73 3.63 25.86
CA GLU A 185 5.84 3.37 24.93
C GLU A 185 7.06 4.29 25.17
N GLU A 186 7.35 4.60 26.44
CA GLU A 186 8.50 5.40 26.88
C GLU A 186 9.69 4.53 27.33
N TYR A 187 9.42 3.35 27.91
CA TYR A 187 10.42 2.50 28.56
C TYR A 187 10.24 1.01 28.23
N VAL A 188 11.36 0.28 28.24
CA VAL A 188 11.41 -1.18 28.15
C VAL A 188 12.07 -1.72 29.40
N PHE A 189 11.38 -2.62 30.10
CA PHE A 189 11.91 -3.36 31.24
C PHE A 189 12.20 -4.80 30.84
N LYS A 190 13.42 -5.27 31.13
CA LYS A 190 13.89 -6.60 30.78
C LYS A 190 14.41 -7.30 32.03
N GLN A 191 13.69 -8.34 32.47
CA GLN A 191 14.08 -9.21 33.57
C GLN A 191 14.74 -10.47 33.01
N ILE A 192 15.97 -10.78 33.43
CA ILE A 192 16.70 -11.95 32.97
C ILE A 192 16.18 -13.21 33.65
N ILE A 193 15.95 -14.26 32.86
CA ILE A 193 15.51 -15.56 33.36
C ILE A 193 16.74 -16.28 33.94
N GLN A 194 16.78 -16.41 35.26
CA GLN A 194 17.79 -17.23 35.94
C GLN A 194 17.71 -18.68 35.45
N GLY A 195 18.84 -19.22 35.01
CA GLY A 195 18.91 -20.56 34.43
C GLY A 195 20.05 -20.70 33.42
N LYS A 196 19.83 -21.51 32.38
CA LYS A 196 20.83 -22.00 31.43
C LYS A 196 21.77 -20.94 30.83
N TYR A 197 21.34 -19.68 30.70
CA TYR A 197 22.14 -18.64 30.05
C TYR A 197 22.83 -17.66 31.00
N TRP A 198 22.61 -17.79 32.31
CA TRP A 198 23.14 -16.88 33.32
C TRP A 198 24.67 -16.87 33.37
N GLU A 199 25.29 -18.06 33.27
CA GLU A 199 26.76 -18.25 33.31
C GLU A 199 27.53 -17.55 32.18
N PHE A 200 26.83 -17.09 31.14
CA PHE A 200 27.42 -16.38 30.01
C PHE A 200 27.42 -14.85 30.19
N GLY A 201 26.96 -14.30 31.32
CA GLY A 201 27.04 -12.86 31.61
C GLY A 201 26.20 -11.99 30.66
N VAL A 202 25.07 -12.49 30.18
CA VAL A 202 24.24 -11.83 29.16
C VAL A 202 23.74 -10.44 29.60
N LEU A 203 23.48 -10.24 30.89
CA LEU A 203 23.02 -8.97 31.44
C LEU A 203 24.11 -7.90 31.43
N ASP A 204 25.27 -8.20 32.03
CA ASP A 204 26.38 -7.26 32.16
C ASP A 204 26.93 -6.87 30.79
N ARG A 205 26.96 -7.84 29.86
CA ARG A 205 27.30 -7.61 28.45
C ARG A 205 26.30 -6.67 27.78
N GLU A 206 25.00 -6.91 27.91
CA GLU A 206 23.96 -6.05 27.33
C GLU A 206 24.04 -4.62 27.90
N VAL A 207 24.20 -4.47 29.21
CA VAL A 207 24.41 -3.17 29.88
C VAL A 207 25.65 -2.45 29.33
N CYS A 208 26.77 -3.16 29.16
CA CYS A 208 28.01 -2.58 28.62
C CYS A 208 27.90 -2.16 27.15
N ILE A 209 27.20 -2.96 26.32
CA ILE A 209 26.99 -2.67 24.90
C ILE A 209 26.02 -1.49 24.72
N VAL A 210 24.89 -1.48 25.45
CA VAL A 210 23.90 -0.38 25.43
C VAL A 210 24.54 0.95 25.86
N LYS A 211 25.39 0.96 26.89
CA LYS A 211 26.15 2.16 27.31
C LYS A 211 26.96 2.76 26.17
N GLN A 212 27.66 1.95 25.38
CA GLN A 212 28.49 2.42 24.27
C GLN A 212 27.68 2.92 23.07
N LEU A 213 26.52 2.31 22.82
CA LEU A 213 25.64 2.70 21.72
C LEU A 213 24.73 3.89 22.05
N SER A 214 24.57 4.25 23.33
CA SER A 214 23.66 5.31 23.80
C SER A 214 23.86 6.72 23.20
N ASN A 215 24.98 6.95 22.52
CA ASN A 215 25.25 8.16 21.74
C ASN A 215 24.52 8.21 20.38
N PHE A 216 24.07 7.07 19.86
CA PHE A 216 23.34 6.99 18.60
C PHE A 216 21.83 7.10 18.83
N SER A 217 21.13 7.90 18.02
CA SER A 217 19.70 8.17 18.19
C SER A 217 18.78 6.96 17.99
N TRP A 218 19.25 5.92 17.30
CA TRP A 218 18.52 4.66 17.09
C TRP A 218 18.70 3.65 18.22
N ALA A 219 19.64 3.87 19.13
CA ALA A 219 19.96 2.92 20.20
C ALA A 219 19.19 3.26 21.49
N PRO A 220 18.70 2.25 22.23
CA PRO A 220 18.08 2.47 23.53
C PRO A 220 19.08 3.06 24.52
N LYS A 221 18.64 3.98 25.37
CA LYS A 221 19.45 4.55 26.44
C LYS A 221 19.19 3.79 27.73
N LEU A 222 20.26 3.37 28.41
CA LEU A 222 20.16 2.71 29.70
C LEU A 222 19.62 3.70 30.76
N VAL A 223 18.50 3.36 31.38
CA VAL A 223 17.86 4.18 32.43
C VAL A 223 18.24 3.65 33.81
N TRP A 224 18.18 2.32 33.98
CA TRP A 224 18.48 1.65 35.25
C TRP A 224 18.87 0.19 35.02
N TYR A 225 19.61 -0.41 35.95
CA TYR A 225 19.85 -1.85 35.99
C TYR A 225 20.22 -2.31 37.40
N ASN A 226 20.08 -3.61 37.66
CA ASN A 226 20.61 -4.29 38.83
C ASN A 226 21.21 -5.65 38.42
N SER A 227 21.42 -6.55 39.39
CA SER A 227 22.01 -7.87 39.14
C SER A 227 21.13 -8.85 38.34
N SER A 228 19.83 -8.57 38.11
CA SER A 228 18.92 -9.48 37.41
C SER A 228 18.06 -8.83 36.32
N SER A 229 18.03 -7.50 36.23
CA SER A 229 17.11 -6.76 35.36
C SER A 229 17.76 -5.46 34.85
N LEU A 230 17.27 -4.96 33.72
CA LEU A 230 17.61 -3.64 33.20
C LEU A 230 16.35 -2.92 32.69
N ALA A 231 16.41 -1.60 32.65
CA ALA A 231 15.43 -0.74 32.02
C ALA A 231 16.12 0.21 31.03
N THR A 232 15.56 0.36 29.84
CA THR A 232 15.99 1.35 28.84
C THR A 232 14.85 2.26 28.43
N THR A 233 15.17 3.35 27.74
CA THR A 233 14.18 4.03 26.89
C THR A 233 13.67 3.05 25.82
N TYR A 234 12.39 3.18 25.47
CA TYR A 234 11.83 2.53 24.30
C TYR A 234 12.36 3.18 23.03
N VAL A 235 12.64 2.38 21.99
CA VAL A 235 13.05 2.90 20.68
C VAL A 235 12.34 2.13 19.58
N GLY A 236 11.40 2.83 18.91
CA GLY A 236 10.72 2.37 17.72
C GLY A 236 9.81 1.15 17.89
N LYS A 237 9.05 0.84 16.84
CA LYS A 237 8.16 -0.33 16.78
C LYS A 237 8.85 -1.52 16.12
N GLN A 238 8.45 -2.73 16.52
CA GLN A 238 9.05 -3.96 16.00
C GLN A 238 8.81 -4.09 14.49
N MET A 239 9.85 -4.42 13.73
CA MET A 239 9.70 -4.63 12.30
C MET A 239 9.16 -6.02 12.03
N THR A 240 7.96 -6.03 11.48
CA THR A 240 7.33 -7.20 10.90
C THR A 240 7.57 -7.17 9.38
N LYS A 241 7.32 -8.29 8.70
CA LYS A 241 7.27 -8.34 7.22
C LYS A 241 6.27 -7.38 6.55
N PHE A 242 5.46 -6.66 7.34
CA PHE A 242 4.48 -5.66 6.89
C PHE A 242 4.84 -4.23 7.28
N THR A 243 5.77 -4.05 8.22
CA THR A 243 6.21 -2.75 8.73
C THR A 243 7.66 -2.44 8.35
N ILE A 244 8.21 -3.13 7.33
CA ILE A 244 9.50 -2.78 6.72
C ILE A 244 9.37 -1.38 6.08
N PRO A 245 10.06 -0.35 6.59
CA PRO A 245 9.99 1.01 6.06
C PRO A 245 10.71 1.08 4.71
N LEU A 246 10.31 1.98 3.82
CA LEU A 246 10.87 2.02 2.46
C LEU A 246 12.39 2.29 2.41
N ASN A 247 12.93 2.95 3.43
CA ASN A 247 14.35 3.25 3.63
C ASN A 247 15.05 2.27 4.58
N TYR A 248 14.56 1.02 4.72
CA TYR A 248 15.15 0.02 5.61
C TYR A 248 16.64 -0.23 5.32
N LYS A 249 17.08 -0.10 4.07
CA LYS A 249 18.48 -0.31 3.68
C LYS A 249 19.37 0.75 4.28
N GLU A 250 19.00 2.02 4.13
CA GLU A 250 19.74 3.16 4.66
C GLU A 250 19.75 3.15 6.19
N GLN A 251 18.63 2.78 6.83
CA GLN A 251 18.58 2.60 8.28
C GLN A 251 19.53 1.48 8.74
N ILE A 252 19.45 0.29 8.13
CA ILE A 252 20.30 -0.86 8.48
C ILE A 252 21.78 -0.57 8.25
N GLU A 253 22.14 -0.01 7.10
CA GLU A 253 23.54 0.32 6.78
C GLU A 253 24.10 1.39 7.73
N LYS A 254 23.29 2.38 8.12
CA LYS A 254 23.67 3.38 9.14
C LYS A 254 23.86 2.73 10.51
N ILE A 255 22.99 1.81 10.89
CA ILE A 255 23.06 1.09 12.18
C ILE A 255 24.28 0.17 12.22
N PHE A 256 24.59 -0.55 11.14
CA PHE A 256 25.82 -1.33 11.04
C PHE A 256 27.06 -0.44 11.10
N PHE A 257 27.10 0.67 10.34
CA PHE A 257 28.19 1.63 10.39
C PHE A 257 28.42 2.21 11.80
N ASP A 258 27.34 2.56 12.51
CA ASP A 258 27.41 3.09 13.87
C ASP A 258 27.95 2.06 14.86
N MET A 259 27.45 0.81 14.82
CA MET A 259 27.96 -0.27 15.66
C MET A 259 29.44 -0.57 15.35
N GLU A 260 29.80 -0.68 14.06
CA GLU A 260 31.18 -0.90 13.61
C GLU A 260 32.12 0.22 14.09
N SER A 261 31.67 1.48 14.12
CA SER A 261 32.47 2.64 14.56
C SER A 261 32.90 2.60 16.03
N VAL A 262 32.16 1.87 16.88
CA VAL A 262 32.50 1.61 18.29
C VAL A 262 32.95 0.16 18.53
N GLY A 263 33.26 -0.57 17.46
CA GLY A 263 33.76 -1.94 17.51
C GLY A 263 32.71 -2.99 17.88
N ILE A 264 31.42 -2.68 17.79
CA ILE A 264 30.33 -3.58 18.19
C ILE A 264 29.80 -4.38 16.98
N ASN A 265 29.55 -5.66 17.20
CA ASN A 265 28.76 -6.52 16.30
C ASN A 265 27.66 -7.21 17.12
N HIS A 266 26.40 -7.15 16.68
CA HIS A 266 25.25 -7.67 17.43
C HIS A 266 25.19 -9.21 17.43
N GLY A 267 25.56 -9.87 16.34
CA GLY A 267 25.67 -11.34 16.21
C GLY A 267 24.36 -12.14 16.33
N ASP A 268 23.19 -11.48 16.32
CA ASP A 268 21.89 -12.10 16.64
C ASP A 268 20.67 -11.41 15.97
N ILE A 269 20.87 -10.54 14.96
CA ILE A 269 19.76 -9.81 14.32
C ILE A 269 18.95 -10.73 13.39
N TYR A 270 19.63 -11.63 12.66
CA TYR A 270 18.96 -12.64 11.83
C TYR A 270 19.82 -13.91 11.68
N LYS A 271 19.22 -15.08 11.97
CA LYS A 271 19.90 -16.38 11.92
C LYS A 271 19.23 -17.37 10.98
N PRO A 272 19.80 -17.64 9.79
CA PRO A 272 19.14 -18.46 8.78
C PRO A 272 19.02 -19.93 9.23
N CYS A 273 17.93 -20.59 8.81
CA CYS A 273 17.51 -21.89 9.32
C CYS A 273 18.57 -23.01 9.15
N ASN A 274 19.46 -22.88 8.16
CA ASN A 274 20.54 -23.82 7.85
C ASN A 274 21.76 -23.72 8.79
N VAL A 275 21.92 -22.62 9.53
CA VAL A 275 23.00 -22.42 10.51
C VAL A 275 22.55 -22.84 11.93
N GLN A 276 21.25 -23.02 12.15
CA GLN A 276 20.73 -23.42 13.47
C GLN A 276 20.99 -24.89 13.82
N PRO A 277 21.21 -25.24 15.11
CA PRO A 277 21.45 -26.62 15.55
C PRO A 277 20.34 -27.58 15.11
N ARG A 278 20.68 -28.85 14.79
CA ARG A 278 19.76 -29.85 14.19
C ARG A 278 18.34 -29.90 14.78
N LYS A 279 18.16 -29.76 16.10
CA LYS A 279 16.83 -29.76 16.75
C LYS A 279 15.95 -28.56 16.38
N LEU A 280 16.55 -27.38 16.17
CA LEU A 280 15.88 -26.16 15.70
C LEU A 280 15.68 -26.20 14.18
N HIS A 281 16.68 -26.68 13.43
CA HIS A 281 16.62 -26.88 11.99
C HIS A 281 15.36 -27.67 11.55
N PHE A 282 15.07 -28.81 12.21
CA PHE A 282 13.86 -29.59 11.94
C PHE A 282 12.53 -28.89 12.30
N LYS A 283 12.55 -27.89 13.18
CA LYS A 283 11.35 -27.08 13.51
C LYS A 283 11.13 -25.99 12.45
N CYS A 284 12.21 -25.37 11.96
CA CYS A 284 12.16 -24.38 10.89
C CYS A 284 11.81 -24.98 9.51
N MET A 285 12.22 -26.21 9.20
CA MET A 285 11.94 -26.83 7.90
C MET A 285 10.55 -27.48 7.76
N LYS A 286 9.82 -27.70 8.86
CA LYS A 286 8.64 -28.59 8.87
C LYS A 286 7.35 -27.97 8.37
N ASP A 287 7.32 -26.67 8.06
CA ASP A 287 6.08 -26.01 7.67
C ASP A 287 6.24 -25.00 6.52
N PRO A 288 6.46 -25.47 5.27
CA PRO A 288 6.50 -24.61 4.08
C PRO A 288 5.15 -23.97 3.74
N GLU A 289 4.03 -24.48 4.29
CA GLU A 289 2.70 -23.93 4.04
C GLU A 289 2.27 -22.92 5.12
N ASN A 290 2.73 -23.06 6.38
CA ASN A 290 2.79 -21.94 7.34
C ASN A 290 4.06 -21.07 7.17
N GLU A 291 4.21 -20.46 5.99
CA GLU A 291 4.95 -19.18 5.82
C GLU A 291 4.41 -18.04 6.73
N MET A 292 3.40 -18.32 7.56
CA MET A 292 2.90 -17.41 8.58
C MET A 292 3.91 -17.15 9.71
N TYR A 293 4.89 -18.05 9.93
CA TYR A 293 5.94 -17.90 10.94
C TYR A 293 7.37 -18.01 10.36
N ASP A 294 7.70 -17.13 9.40
CA ASP A 294 9.00 -16.45 9.47
C ASP A 294 8.98 -15.64 10.79
N ASN A 295 9.25 -16.30 11.92
CA ASN A 295 9.36 -15.72 13.27
C ASN A 295 10.65 -14.92 13.46
N TYR A 296 11.15 -14.40 12.34
CA TYR A 296 12.12 -13.33 12.26
C TYR A 296 11.32 -12.04 12.30
N GLU A 297 10.86 -11.72 13.51
CA GLU A 297 10.73 -10.34 13.91
C GLU A 297 12.07 -9.70 13.56
N PHE A 298 12.08 -8.78 12.60
CA PHE A 298 13.28 -8.02 12.33
C PHE A 298 13.43 -7.08 13.52
N MET A 299 14.21 -7.53 14.50
CA MET A 299 14.60 -6.74 15.65
C MET A 299 15.65 -5.71 15.22
N LEU A 300 15.17 -4.75 14.42
CA LEU A 300 15.71 -3.39 14.38
C LEU A 300 15.43 -2.62 15.69
N LYS A 301 14.58 -3.18 16.55
CA LYS A 301 14.66 -3.00 18.00
C LYS A 301 15.93 -3.67 18.52
N SER A 302 16.94 -2.88 18.82
CA SER A 302 18.19 -3.37 19.41
C SER A 302 18.05 -3.65 20.92
N GLU A 303 17.06 -4.46 21.27
CA GLU A 303 16.65 -4.80 22.65
C GLU A 303 17.25 -6.14 23.13
N ASN A 304 18.19 -6.72 22.38
CA ASN A 304 18.83 -7.99 22.75
C ASN A 304 20.34 -8.05 22.45
N PHE A 305 21.10 -7.13 23.04
CA PHE A 305 22.56 -7.11 22.95
C PHE A 305 23.27 -8.14 23.86
N GLY A 306 22.53 -9.01 24.56
CA GLY A 306 23.08 -10.04 25.43
C GLY A 306 24.03 -11.05 24.74
N TRP A 307 24.10 -11.04 23.41
CA TRP A 307 25.06 -11.82 22.61
C TRP A 307 25.97 -10.99 21.68
N ALA A 308 25.90 -9.66 21.78
CA ALA A 308 26.78 -8.78 21.00
C ALA A 308 28.25 -8.92 21.43
N THR A 309 29.17 -8.63 20.52
CA THR A 309 30.61 -8.64 20.78
C THR A 309 31.19 -7.24 20.64
N LYS A 310 32.26 -6.97 21.39
CA LYS A 310 33.09 -5.77 21.27
C LYS A 310 34.47 -6.21 20.76
N ASN A 311 34.88 -5.69 19.61
CA ASN A 311 36.08 -6.09 18.88
C ASN A 311 36.19 -7.63 18.69
N GLY A 312 35.05 -8.28 18.43
CA GLY A 312 34.94 -9.74 18.29
C GLY A 312 34.97 -10.55 19.60
N ASN A 313 35.06 -9.88 20.76
CA ASN A 313 35.11 -10.51 22.08
C ASN A 313 33.76 -10.37 22.82
N TYR A 314 33.32 -11.40 23.53
CA TYR A 314 32.12 -11.36 24.37
C TYR A 314 32.34 -10.69 25.74
N SER A 315 33.60 -10.53 26.17
CA SER A 315 34.00 -9.61 27.24
C SER A 315 33.95 -8.18 26.72
N CYS A 316 32.86 -7.48 27.02
CA CYS A 316 32.72 -6.06 26.71
C CYS A 316 33.57 -5.17 27.66
N GLU A 317 33.83 -5.68 28.88
CA GLU A 317 34.75 -5.20 29.91
C GLU A 317 35.43 -6.41 30.59
N GLU A 318 36.52 -6.20 31.33
CA GLU A 318 37.37 -7.26 31.92
C GLU A 318 36.63 -8.23 32.86
N HIS A 319 35.64 -7.72 33.61
CA HIS A 319 34.85 -8.51 34.56
C HIS A 319 33.73 -9.33 33.89
N ILE A 320 33.43 -9.09 32.61
CA ILE A 320 32.33 -9.72 31.87
C ILE A 320 32.86 -11.01 31.21
N PRO A 321 32.23 -12.19 31.38
CA PRO A 321 32.75 -13.44 30.81
C PRO A 321 32.80 -13.46 29.27
N ASN A 322 33.98 -13.78 28.70
CA ASN A 322 34.13 -14.16 27.29
C ASN A 322 33.64 -15.60 27.08
N LYS A 323 32.35 -15.85 27.32
CA LYS A 323 31.72 -17.17 27.20
C LYS A 323 30.45 -17.10 26.37
N LYS A 324 30.30 -18.09 25.48
CA LYS A 324 29.09 -18.38 24.71
C LYS A 324 28.72 -19.86 24.84
N PRO A 325 27.45 -20.24 24.65
CA PRO A 325 27.08 -21.65 24.50
C PRO A 325 27.87 -22.29 23.34
N GLN A 326 28.29 -23.55 23.49
CA GLN A 326 29.11 -24.24 22.48
C GLN A 326 28.49 -24.25 21.06
N TYR A 327 27.15 -24.27 20.99
CA TYR A 327 26.35 -24.29 19.75
C TYR A 327 25.97 -22.89 19.24
N TYR A 328 26.39 -21.82 19.92
CA TYR A 328 26.14 -20.45 19.50
C TYR A 328 27.33 -20.00 18.65
N GLU A 329 27.08 -19.58 17.41
CA GLU A 329 28.05 -18.84 16.61
C GLU A 329 27.53 -17.42 16.42
N GLY A 330 28.42 -16.44 16.55
CA GLY A 330 28.10 -15.03 16.29
C GLY A 330 28.19 -14.82 14.80
N ASP A 331 27.03 -14.63 14.16
CA ASP A 331 26.95 -14.48 12.70
C ASP A 331 27.44 -13.09 12.26
N ASN A 332 27.86 -13.00 10.99
CA ASN A 332 28.00 -11.71 10.33
C ASN A 332 26.60 -11.22 9.93
N ASP A 333 25.91 -10.53 10.84
CA ASP A 333 24.56 -10.00 10.64
C ASP A 333 24.42 -9.27 9.29
N ARG A 334 25.40 -8.43 8.92
CA ARG A 334 25.40 -7.65 7.68
C ARG A 334 25.27 -8.52 6.42
N SER A 335 25.85 -9.72 6.44
CA SER A 335 25.81 -10.67 5.31
C SER A 335 24.47 -11.37 5.13
N TYR A 336 23.63 -11.45 6.17
CA TYR A 336 22.36 -12.20 6.13
C TYR A 336 21.11 -11.31 6.26
N VAL A 337 21.18 -10.24 7.06
CA VAL A 337 20.06 -9.32 7.35
C VAL A 337 19.55 -8.63 6.09
N LEU A 338 20.45 -8.00 5.32
CA LEU A 338 20.04 -7.26 4.11
C LEU A 338 19.44 -8.17 3.02
N PRO A 339 20.04 -9.31 2.62
CA PRO A 339 19.41 -10.23 1.66
C PRO A 339 18.05 -10.75 2.12
N LYS A 340 17.86 -11.01 3.42
CA LYS A 340 16.57 -11.46 3.97
C LYS A 340 15.53 -10.34 4.03
N LEU A 341 15.92 -9.10 4.34
CA LEU A 341 15.05 -7.93 4.24
C LEU A 341 14.63 -7.69 2.78
N ASP A 342 15.57 -7.73 1.84
CA ASP A 342 15.31 -7.66 0.39
C ASP A 342 14.29 -8.70 -0.06
N GLU A 343 14.49 -9.96 0.34
CA GLU A 343 13.55 -11.05 0.05
C GLU A 343 12.16 -10.77 0.64
N THR A 344 12.11 -10.43 1.92
CA THR A 344 10.86 -10.23 2.67
C THR A 344 10.07 -9.04 2.13
N PHE A 345 10.76 -7.93 1.85
CA PHE A 345 10.18 -6.73 1.24
C PHE A 345 9.68 -7.02 -0.19
N ARG A 346 10.45 -7.76 -1.01
CA ARG A 346 10.02 -8.18 -2.35
C ARG A 346 8.79 -9.08 -2.32
N ARG A 347 8.66 -9.97 -1.33
CA ARG A 347 7.45 -10.77 -1.11
C ARG A 347 6.27 -9.87 -0.71
N HIS A 348 6.47 -8.92 0.21
CA HIS A 348 5.42 -8.02 0.66
C HIS A 348 4.85 -7.14 -0.47
N LEU A 349 5.69 -6.62 -1.39
CA LEU A 349 5.24 -5.87 -2.57
C LEU A 349 4.36 -6.66 -3.56
N ARG A 350 4.36 -8.00 -3.49
CA ARG A 350 3.48 -8.87 -4.29
C ARG A 350 2.09 -9.03 -3.67
N VAL A 351 1.95 -8.78 -2.36
CA VAL A 351 0.72 -9.05 -1.62
C VAL A 351 -0.31 -7.95 -1.84
N GLU A 352 -1.53 -8.34 -2.23
CA GLU A 352 -2.70 -7.47 -2.27
C GLU A 352 -3.61 -7.76 -1.08
N GLN A 353 -4.00 -6.72 -0.34
CA GLN A 353 -4.93 -6.86 0.78
C GLN A 353 -6.38 -6.76 0.30
N HIS A 354 -7.19 -7.70 0.77
CA HIS A 354 -8.61 -7.86 0.47
C HIS A 354 -9.45 -8.06 1.74
N PHE A 355 -10.75 -7.95 1.56
CA PHE A 355 -11.74 -8.02 2.63
C PHE A 355 -12.96 -8.83 2.19
N MET A 356 -13.47 -9.67 3.09
CA MET A 356 -14.67 -10.48 2.87
C MET A 356 -15.55 -10.45 4.12
N VAL A 357 -16.87 -10.45 3.94
CA VAL A 357 -17.85 -10.41 5.04
C VAL A 357 -18.88 -11.51 4.88
N ASP A 358 -19.18 -12.22 5.96
CA ASP A 358 -20.37 -13.05 6.12
C ASP A 358 -21.40 -12.30 6.97
N TRP A 359 -22.37 -11.69 6.29
CA TRP A 359 -23.37 -10.79 6.89
C TRP A 359 -24.36 -11.49 7.84
N THR A 360 -24.38 -12.83 7.86
CA THR A 360 -25.38 -13.62 8.60
C THR A 360 -24.78 -14.70 9.49
N LEU A 361 -23.45 -14.77 9.60
CA LEU A 361 -22.75 -15.89 10.26
C LEU A 361 -23.15 -17.25 9.66
N GLY A 362 -23.40 -17.28 8.35
CA GLY A 362 -23.88 -18.47 7.62
C GLY A 362 -22.85 -19.59 7.52
N TYR A 363 -21.56 -19.28 7.68
CA TYR A 363 -20.48 -20.26 7.75
C TYR A 363 -19.66 -20.14 9.02
N THR A 364 -19.24 -21.29 9.56
CA THR A 364 -18.18 -21.34 10.58
C THR A 364 -16.84 -20.93 9.98
N GLU A 365 -15.95 -20.36 10.80
CA GLU A 365 -14.60 -20.00 10.37
C GLU A 365 -13.85 -21.19 9.76
N LYS A 366 -14.02 -22.41 10.32
CA LYS A 366 -13.47 -23.65 9.76
C LYS A 366 -13.94 -23.88 8.32
N LYS A 367 -15.23 -23.69 8.02
CA LYS A 367 -15.78 -23.89 6.66
C LYS A 367 -15.22 -22.87 5.67
N ILE A 368 -15.04 -21.62 6.09
CA ILE A 368 -14.38 -20.59 5.27
C ILE A 368 -12.90 -20.93 5.04
N ARG A 369 -12.16 -21.29 6.10
CA ARG A 369 -10.74 -21.70 6.03
C ARG A 369 -10.50 -22.98 5.22
N GLU A 370 -11.46 -23.90 5.14
CA GLU A 370 -11.36 -25.06 4.22
C GLU A 370 -11.73 -24.69 2.78
N THR A 371 -12.71 -23.80 2.57
CA THR A 371 -13.11 -23.39 1.22
C THR A 371 -12.02 -22.57 0.52
N ILE A 372 -11.33 -21.70 1.25
CA ILE A 372 -10.29 -20.83 0.67
C ILE A 372 -9.06 -21.62 0.18
N LYS A 373 -8.81 -22.84 0.69
CA LYS A 373 -7.69 -23.71 0.24
C LYS A 373 -7.72 -24.07 -1.24
N LYS A 374 -8.86 -23.88 -1.93
CA LYS A 374 -8.96 -24.02 -3.39
C LYS A 374 -8.17 -22.93 -4.15
N TRP A 375 -7.83 -21.83 -3.49
CA TRP A 375 -7.03 -20.73 -4.02
C TRP A 375 -5.75 -20.60 -3.17
N PRO A 376 -4.65 -21.31 -3.52
CA PRO A 376 -3.44 -21.36 -2.69
C PRO A 376 -2.73 -20.01 -2.54
N ASN A 377 -3.00 -19.05 -3.44
CA ASN A 377 -2.55 -17.67 -3.34
C ASN A 377 -3.24 -16.89 -2.20
N LEU A 378 -4.46 -17.28 -1.78
CA LEU A 378 -5.23 -16.58 -0.75
C LEU A 378 -4.91 -17.06 0.68
N LEU A 379 -4.77 -16.12 1.61
CA LEU A 379 -4.49 -16.38 3.03
C LEU A 379 -5.38 -15.54 3.95
N ILE A 380 -6.18 -16.18 4.81
CA ILE A 380 -6.94 -15.50 5.86
C ILE A 380 -6.02 -15.15 7.03
N ARG A 381 -5.74 -13.85 7.19
CA ARG A 381 -4.87 -13.29 8.22
C ARG A 381 -5.54 -13.27 9.58
N LYS A 382 -6.77 -12.76 9.65
CA LYS A 382 -7.60 -12.80 10.85
C LYS A 382 -9.08 -12.80 10.49
N MET A 383 -9.90 -13.27 11.42
CA MET A 383 -11.35 -13.11 11.44
C MET A 383 -11.70 -12.24 12.64
N VAL A 384 -12.57 -11.24 12.44
CA VAL A 384 -13.08 -10.36 13.48
C VAL A 384 -14.59 -10.34 13.37
N GLN A 385 -15.30 -10.59 14.48
CA GLN A 385 -16.75 -10.42 14.51
C GLN A 385 -17.09 -8.97 14.83
N HIS A 386 -17.84 -8.33 13.95
CA HIS A 386 -18.43 -7.02 14.19
C HIS A 386 -19.78 -7.19 14.91
N PRO A 387 -20.11 -6.38 15.94
CA PRO A 387 -21.43 -6.40 16.57
C PRO A 387 -22.54 -5.94 15.61
N LEU A 388 -23.79 -6.10 16.03
CA LEU A 388 -24.93 -5.48 15.34
C LEU A 388 -24.91 -3.96 15.51
N TYR A 389 -25.44 -3.23 14.53
CA TYR A 389 -25.69 -1.79 14.66
C TYR A 389 -27.02 -1.56 15.39
N THR A 390 -26.98 -0.82 16.50
CA THR A 390 -28.16 -0.49 17.30
C THR A 390 -28.93 0.71 16.73
N ASP A 391 -28.23 1.71 16.16
CA ASP A 391 -28.86 2.80 15.42
C ASP A 391 -29.10 2.40 13.96
N ASN A 392 -30.37 2.38 13.54
CA ASN A 392 -30.74 2.06 12.17
C ASN A 392 -30.34 3.14 11.15
N LYS A 393 -30.26 4.41 11.55
CA LYS A 393 -29.82 5.52 10.69
C LYS A 393 -28.33 5.39 10.39
N GLU A 394 -27.51 5.18 11.41
CA GLU A 394 -26.07 4.90 11.27
C GLU A 394 -25.83 3.68 10.38
N ARG A 395 -26.53 2.57 10.66
CA ARG A 395 -26.48 1.34 9.86
C ARG A 395 -26.74 1.59 8.38
N VAL A 396 -27.78 2.36 8.05
CA VAL A 396 -28.14 2.71 6.67
C VAL A 396 -27.08 3.62 6.05
N GLU A 397 -26.52 4.58 6.79
CA GLU A 397 -25.44 5.44 6.31
C GLU A 397 -24.17 4.63 5.97
N VAL A 398 -23.71 3.79 6.91
CA VAL A 398 -22.55 2.89 6.77
C VAL A 398 -22.68 2.01 5.54
N PHE A 399 -23.78 1.25 5.41
CA PHE A 399 -23.91 0.35 4.25
C PHE A 399 -24.22 1.09 2.95
N SER A 400 -24.82 2.28 3.01
CA SER A 400 -24.99 3.09 1.80
C SER A 400 -23.66 3.59 1.25
N LYS A 401 -22.73 3.98 2.14
CA LYS A 401 -21.35 4.31 1.81
C LYS A 401 -20.60 3.08 1.27
N PHE A 402 -20.68 1.95 1.99
CA PHE A 402 -20.00 0.69 1.65
C PHE A 402 -20.31 0.20 0.22
N TYR A 403 -21.57 0.28 -0.21
CA TYR A 403 -22.00 -0.18 -1.54
C TYR A 403 -22.13 0.94 -2.59
N SER A 404 -21.81 2.19 -2.24
CA SER A 404 -22.00 3.38 -3.08
C SER A 404 -23.43 3.53 -3.65
N THR A 405 -24.44 3.12 -2.88
CA THR A 405 -25.87 3.19 -3.23
C THR A 405 -26.72 3.05 -1.97
N LYS A 406 -27.97 3.51 -1.94
CA LYS A 406 -28.82 3.37 -0.73
C LYS A 406 -29.00 1.89 -0.36
N VAL A 407 -28.59 1.53 0.86
CA VAL A 407 -28.78 0.19 1.44
C VAL A 407 -29.55 0.28 2.74
N ASP A 408 -30.74 -0.32 2.76
CA ASP A 408 -31.57 -0.46 3.96
C ASP A 408 -32.22 -1.86 3.96
N ASP A 409 -31.45 -2.88 4.33
CA ASP A 409 -31.90 -4.27 4.37
C ASP A 409 -31.53 -4.99 5.69
N PHE A 410 -31.16 -6.26 5.62
CA PHE A 410 -30.79 -7.08 6.78
C PHE A 410 -29.34 -6.83 7.28
N ARG A 411 -28.47 -6.25 6.45
CA ARG A 411 -27.03 -6.11 6.77
C ARG A 411 -26.85 -5.26 8.04
N GLY A 412 -26.02 -5.78 8.95
CA GLY A 412 -25.74 -5.21 10.26
C GLY A 412 -26.90 -5.17 11.27
N LYS A 413 -28.07 -5.78 10.99
CA LYS A 413 -29.12 -6.00 12.01
C LYS A 413 -28.77 -7.12 13.00
N THR A 414 -27.77 -7.92 12.67
CA THR A 414 -27.13 -8.93 13.53
C THR A 414 -25.62 -8.72 13.49
N ALA A 415 -24.89 -9.34 14.42
CA ALA A 415 -23.44 -9.47 14.31
C ALA A 415 -23.05 -10.20 13.01
N PHE A 416 -21.85 -9.91 12.50
CA PHE A 416 -21.33 -10.46 11.24
C PHE A 416 -19.83 -10.69 11.29
N ASN A 417 -19.33 -11.68 10.54
CA ASN A 417 -17.89 -12.03 10.54
C ASN A 417 -17.17 -11.33 9.38
N MET A 418 -16.09 -10.64 9.70
CA MET A 418 -15.18 -9.99 8.76
C MET A 418 -13.89 -10.81 8.64
N TYR A 419 -13.44 -11.06 7.42
CA TYR A 419 -12.25 -11.82 7.10
C TYR A 419 -11.26 -10.92 6.35
N PHE A 420 -10.07 -10.76 6.92
CA PHE A 420 -8.97 -10.01 6.32
C PHE A 420 -8.09 -10.99 5.55
N ILE A 421 -8.00 -10.80 4.24
CA ILE A 421 -7.44 -11.77 3.31
C ILE A 421 -6.29 -11.12 2.56
N TYR A 422 -5.20 -11.87 2.37
CA TYR A 422 -4.15 -11.51 1.44
C TYR A 422 -4.22 -12.39 0.21
N ASP A 423 -4.01 -11.78 -0.95
CA ASP A 423 -3.66 -12.48 -2.18
C ASP A 423 -2.15 -12.33 -2.43
N ARG A 424 -1.42 -13.46 -2.45
CA ARG A 424 0.04 -13.51 -2.68
C ARG A 424 0.44 -13.47 -4.17
N ASP A 425 -0.51 -13.64 -5.07
CA ASP A 425 -0.31 -13.67 -6.53
C ASP A 425 -1.56 -13.08 -7.24
N PRO A 426 -1.86 -11.79 -7.01
CA PRO A 426 -3.09 -11.15 -7.42
C PRO A 426 -3.22 -11.08 -8.95
N LYS A 427 -4.29 -11.66 -9.47
CA LYS A 427 -4.59 -11.74 -10.90
C LYS A 427 -5.91 -11.08 -11.21
N TYR A 428 -5.88 -10.16 -12.17
CA TYR A 428 -7.03 -9.39 -12.62
C TYR A 428 -7.47 -9.86 -14.01
N ASP A 429 -8.75 -10.22 -14.14
CA ASP A 429 -9.37 -10.61 -15.41
C ASP A 429 -10.86 -10.24 -15.42
N PHE A 430 -11.48 -10.22 -16.60
CA PHE A 430 -12.89 -9.88 -16.76
C PHE A 430 -13.80 -11.02 -16.30
N ARG A 431 -14.55 -10.78 -15.23
CA ARG A 431 -15.62 -11.66 -14.74
C ARG A 431 -17.02 -11.08 -15.05
N PRO A 432 -18.02 -11.92 -15.36
CA PRO A 432 -19.40 -11.47 -15.48
C PRO A 432 -19.99 -11.17 -14.10
N SER A 433 -20.47 -9.95 -13.89
CA SER A 433 -21.13 -9.50 -12.65
C SER A 433 -22.53 -8.97 -12.92
N SER A 434 -23.32 -8.71 -11.86
CA SER A 434 -24.61 -8.01 -11.98
C SER A 434 -24.48 -6.58 -12.52
N LYS A 435 -23.28 -5.99 -12.51
CA LYS A 435 -22.94 -4.67 -13.09
C LYS A 435 -22.29 -4.80 -14.49
N GLY A 436 -22.50 -5.93 -15.17
CA GLY A 436 -21.87 -6.27 -16.46
C GLY A 436 -20.50 -6.96 -16.30
N LYS A 437 -19.72 -7.05 -17.38
CA LYS A 437 -18.34 -7.55 -17.32
C LYS A 437 -17.48 -6.54 -16.55
N ARG A 438 -16.79 -7.00 -15.51
CA ARG A 438 -15.90 -6.18 -14.66
C ARG A 438 -14.52 -6.81 -14.57
N LEU A 439 -13.48 -5.99 -14.61
CA LEU A 439 -12.11 -6.41 -14.33
C LEU A 439 -11.93 -6.45 -12.80
N VAL A 440 -11.67 -7.64 -12.25
CA VAL A 440 -11.69 -7.91 -10.80
C VAL A 440 -10.54 -8.86 -10.41
N ASN A 441 -10.14 -8.85 -9.15
CA ASN A 441 -9.29 -9.90 -8.60
C ASN A 441 -10.03 -11.25 -8.73
N THR A 442 -9.47 -12.15 -9.52
CA THR A 442 -10.15 -13.39 -9.91
C THR A 442 -10.32 -14.36 -8.75
N ALA A 443 -9.31 -14.47 -7.88
CA ALA A 443 -9.35 -15.43 -6.77
C ALA A 443 -10.41 -15.01 -5.74
N MET A 444 -10.47 -13.72 -5.40
CA MET A 444 -11.48 -13.17 -4.50
C MET A 444 -12.90 -13.23 -5.08
N PHE A 445 -13.06 -12.94 -6.37
CA PHE A 445 -14.36 -13.04 -7.04
C PHE A 445 -14.86 -14.49 -7.13
N ASP A 446 -14.00 -15.42 -7.52
CA ASP A 446 -14.35 -16.82 -7.69
C ASP A 446 -14.57 -17.51 -6.32
N LEU A 447 -13.84 -17.12 -5.27
CA LEU A 447 -14.12 -17.50 -3.87
C LEU A 447 -15.51 -17.03 -3.41
N LYS A 448 -15.81 -15.73 -3.60
CA LYS A 448 -17.12 -15.14 -3.28
C LYS A 448 -18.26 -15.88 -3.97
N LYS A 449 -18.07 -16.26 -5.24
CA LYS A 449 -19.04 -17.05 -6.00
C LYS A 449 -19.21 -18.45 -5.39
N ALA A 450 -18.14 -19.20 -5.19
CA ALA A 450 -18.20 -20.56 -4.65
C ALA A 450 -18.83 -20.64 -3.24
N LEU A 451 -18.65 -19.61 -2.40
CA LEU A 451 -19.31 -19.51 -1.10
C LEU A 451 -20.81 -19.20 -1.22
N ARG A 452 -21.21 -18.35 -2.18
CA ARG A 452 -22.61 -18.01 -2.46
C ARG A 452 -23.38 -19.15 -3.13
N ASP A 453 -22.73 -19.96 -3.96
CA ASP A 453 -23.35 -21.13 -4.61
C ASP A 453 -23.81 -22.19 -3.58
N GLY A 454 -23.21 -22.20 -2.38
CA GLY A 454 -23.64 -23.02 -1.24
C GLY A 454 -24.75 -22.41 -0.37
N MET A 455 -25.35 -21.29 -0.76
CA MET A 455 -26.33 -20.54 0.04
C MET A 455 -27.66 -20.34 -0.68
N SER A 456 -28.75 -20.28 0.09
CA SER A 456 -30.11 -20.02 -0.44
C SER A 456 -30.34 -18.58 -0.93
N ARG A 457 -29.41 -17.64 -0.64
CA ARG A 457 -29.45 -16.25 -1.10
C ARG A 457 -28.06 -15.78 -1.51
N GLY A 458 -27.89 -15.43 -2.78
CA GLY A 458 -26.58 -15.09 -3.37
C GLY A 458 -25.95 -13.75 -2.97
N PHE A 459 -26.34 -13.15 -1.84
CA PHE A 459 -25.84 -11.85 -1.36
C PHE A 459 -25.44 -11.83 0.13
N LEU A 460 -25.43 -12.98 0.80
CA LEU A 460 -25.07 -13.08 2.23
C LEU A 460 -23.55 -12.98 2.47
N ILE A 461 -22.73 -13.35 1.48
CA ILE A 461 -21.28 -13.10 1.46
C ILE A 461 -20.98 -11.87 0.60
N HIS A 462 -20.18 -10.94 1.11
CA HIS A 462 -19.49 -9.91 0.31
C HIS A 462 -18.00 -10.19 0.26
N ALA A 463 -17.33 -9.84 -0.84
CA ALA A 463 -15.87 -9.84 -0.93
C ALA A 463 -15.46 -8.78 -1.95
N THR A 464 -14.36 -8.08 -1.69
CA THR A 464 -13.92 -6.95 -2.51
C THR A 464 -13.38 -7.42 -3.87
N ASP A 465 -13.80 -6.72 -4.93
CA ASP A 465 -13.40 -6.97 -6.31
C ASP A 465 -12.01 -6.40 -6.62
N ASN A 466 -11.53 -5.41 -5.86
CA ASN A 466 -10.20 -4.80 -6.03
C ASN A 466 -9.67 -4.08 -4.78
N ILE A 467 -8.43 -3.59 -4.87
CA ILE A 467 -7.73 -2.83 -3.82
C ILE A 467 -8.43 -1.52 -3.41
N GLN A 468 -9.09 -0.82 -4.35
CA GLN A 468 -9.81 0.44 -4.07
C GLN A 468 -11.09 0.19 -3.26
N GLU A 469 -11.91 -0.78 -3.68
CA GLU A 469 -13.10 -1.19 -2.93
C GLU A 469 -12.72 -1.69 -1.52
N THR A 470 -11.55 -2.32 -1.37
CA THR A 470 -11.04 -2.76 -0.06
C THR A 470 -10.81 -1.58 0.89
N LYS A 471 -10.11 -0.53 0.44
CA LYS A 471 -9.91 0.70 1.23
C LYS A 471 -11.25 1.35 1.60
N GLU A 472 -12.14 1.51 0.61
CA GLU A 472 -13.45 2.15 0.78
C GLU A 472 -14.36 1.38 1.74
N ASN A 473 -14.37 0.05 1.67
CA ASN A 473 -15.15 -0.82 2.55
C ASN A 473 -14.65 -0.75 4.00
N MET A 474 -13.34 -0.71 4.23
CA MET A 474 -12.75 -0.54 5.56
C MET A 474 -13.04 0.87 6.13
N VAL A 475 -12.93 1.91 5.31
CA VAL A 475 -13.31 3.29 5.66
C VAL A 475 -14.82 3.43 5.93
N ALA A 476 -15.68 2.65 5.26
CA ALA A 476 -17.11 2.65 5.51
C ALA A 476 -17.48 1.98 6.84
N LEU A 477 -16.77 0.92 7.22
CA LEU A 477 -16.95 0.19 8.49
C LEU A 477 -16.20 0.81 9.69
N GLY A 478 -15.58 1.98 9.53
CA GLY A 478 -14.85 2.64 10.63
C GLY A 478 -13.54 1.96 11.04
N ILE A 479 -12.95 1.16 10.14
CA ILE A 479 -11.71 0.40 10.37
C ILE A 479 -10.59 0.68 9.36
N PRO A 480 -10.33 1.94 8.93
CA PRO A 480 -9.27 2.25 7.95
C PRO A 480 -7.87 1.79 8.38
N GLN A 481 -7.59 1.81 9.69
CA GLN A 481 -6.32 1.35 10.29
C GLN A 481 -6.01 -0.14 10.07
N GLU A 482 -7.00 -0.93 9.64
CA GLU A 482 -6.79 -2.34 9.27
C GLU A 482 -6.13 -2.49 7.88
N TYR A 483 -6.18 -1.46 7.05
CA TYR A 483 -5.51 -1.45 5.76
C TYR A 483 -4.04 -1.04 5.92
N GLN A 484 -3.13 -1.84 5.35
CA GLN A 484 -1.70 -1.58 5.40
C GLN A 484 -1.29 -0.53 4.36
N HIS A 485 -1.33 0.73 4.78
CA HIS A 485 -0.95 1.86 3.94
C HIS A 485 0.56 1.95 3.68
N ARG A 486 0.92 2.34 2.46
CA ARG A 486 2.28 2.73 2.11
C ARG A 486 2.38 4.25 2.08
N GLN A 487 3.39 4.79 2.74
CA GLN A 487 3.76 6.19 2.67
C GLN A 487 5.12 6.32 1.99
N PHE A 488 5.27 7.37 1.19
CA PHE A 488 6.54 7.74 0.55
C PHE A 488 7.02 9.06 1.15
N ASP A 489 8.32 9.17 1.44
CA ASP A 489 8.94 10.43 1.87
C ASP A 489 9.21 11.38 0.68
N THR A 490 9.37 10.81 -0.52
CA THR A 490 9.85 11.52 -1.71
C THR A 490 9.37 10.82 -2.99
N LEU A 491 9.31 11.57 -4.10
CA LEU A 491 9.07 10.99 -5.42
C LEU A 491 10.17 9.99 -5.84
N ARG A 492 11.39 10.13 -5.28
CA ARG A 492 12.49 9.18 -5.50
C ARG A 492 12.13 7.78 -4.99
N ARG A 493 11.56 7.66 -3.78
CA ARG A 493 11.12 6.35 -3.23
C ARG A 493 10.02 5.67 -4.02
N VAL A 494 9.13 6.45 -4.65
CA VAL A 494 8.12 5.90 -5.57
C VAL A 494 8.81 5.11 -6.69
N PHE A 495 9.82 5.69 -7.33
CA PHE A 495 10.57 5.01 -8.38
C PHE A 495 11.46 3.88 -7.86
N ASP A 496 12.05 4.01 -6.67
CA ASP A 496 12.82 2.92 -6.04
C ASP A 496 11.97 1.67 -5.83
N VAL A 497 10.71 1.80 -5.36
CA VAL A 497 9.78 0.66 -5.19
C VAL A 497 9.46 0.00 -6.54
N LEU A 498 9.16 0.79 -7.57
CA LEU A 498 8.88 0.26 -8.92
C LEU A 498 10.10 -0.47 -9.50
N ASN A 499 11.30 0.10 -9.35
CA ASN A 499 12.55 -0.53 -9.75
C ASN A 499 12.83 -1.84 -9.01
N PHE A 500 12.71 -1.82 -7.68
CA PHE A 500 13.03 -2.95 -6.81
C PHE A 500 12.13 -4.15 -7.04
N PHE A 501 10.86 -3.89 -7.39
CA PHE A 501 9.92 -4.92 -7.82
C PHE A 501 10.25 -5.50 -9.20
N GLY A 502 10.90 -4.72 -10.07
CA GLY A 502 11.11 -5.05 -11.48
C GLY A 502 9.94 -4.65 -12.38
N MET A 503 9.16 -3.63 -11.97
CA MET A 503 8.00 -3.13 -12.73
C MET A 503 8.41 -2.71 -14.15
N GLY A 504 7.61 -3.11 -15.15
CA GLY A 504 7.68 -2.51 -16.47
C GLY A 504 7.00 -1.15 -16.44
N TYR A 505 7.74 -0.07 -16.21
CA TYR A 505 7.20 1.30 -16.22
C TYR A 505 8.10 2.30 -16.95
N VAL A 506 7.50 3.40 -17.39
CA VAL A 506 8.15 4.58 -17.97
C VAL A 506 7.40 5.84 -17.52
N VAL A 507 8.12 6.87 -17.08
CA VAL A 507 7.57 8.24 -16.95
C VAL A 507 7.58 8.86 -18.35
N LEU A 508 6.41 9.22 -18.88
CA LEU A 508 6.24 9.50 -20.31
C LEU A 508 6.82 10.85 -20.78
N ARG A 509 6.84 11.85 -19.89
CA ARG A 509 7.21 13.25 -20.18
C ARG A 509 7.48 14.02 -18.88
N ASN A 510 8.00 15.25 -18.99
CA ASN A 510 8.25 16.17 -17.87
C ASN A 510 9.22 15.61 -16.79
N PHE A 511 10.06 14.66 -17.17
CA PHE A 511 10.97 13.95 -16.27
C PHE A 511 12.36 14.59 -16.19
N GLU A 512 12.63 15.65 -16.96
CA GLU A 512 13.95 16.26 -17.16
C GLU A 512 14.60 16.77 -15.87
N ARG A 513 13.79 17.02 -14.84
CA ARG A 513 14.21 17.46 -13.51
C ARG A 513 13.80 16.49 -12.38
N MET A 514 13.00 15.47 -12.69
CA MET A 514 12.65 14.41 -11.75
C MET A 514 13.87 13.54 -11.36
N PRO A 515 13.86 12.91 -10.17
CA PRO A 515 12.86 13.07 -9.10
C PRO A 515 13.18 14.22 -8.13
N ASP A 516 14.27 14.98 -8.36
CA ASP A 516 14.89 15.85 -7.35
C ASP A 516 14.37 17.31 -7.39
N ASP A 517 14.09 17.84 -8.59
CA ASP A 517 13.44 19.14 -8.80
C ASP A 517 12.17 18.88 -9.61
N VAL A 518 11.10 18.46 -8.95
CA VAL A 518 9.81 18.46 -9.63
C VAL A 518 9.33 19.90 -9.64
N ARG A 519 9.40 20.55 -10.82
CA ARG A 519 8.81 21.88 -11.01
C ARG A 519 7.32 21.78 -10.77
N VAL A 520 6.94 22.07 -9.53
CA VAL A 520 5.56 22.21 -9.08
C VAL A 520 4.96 23.36 -9.87
N ASP A 521 4.16 23.04 -10.89
CA ASP A 521 3.06 23.94 -11.23
C ASP A 521 2.24 24.05 -9.93
N PRO A 522 2.06 25.26 -9.34
CA PRO A 522 1.35 25.42 -8.09
C PRO A 522 -0.10 24.90 -8.11
N SER A 523 -0.64 24.61 -9.30
CA SER A 523 -1.94 23.96 -9.46
C SER A 523 -1.89 22.42 -9.50
N HIS A 524 -1.01 21.79 -10.29
CA HIS A 524 -1.06 20.33 -10.52
C HIS A 524 0.30 19.68 -10.83
N LEU A 525 0.72 18.74 -9.96
CA LEU A 525 1.79 17.78 -10.23
C LEU A 525 1.14 16.44 -10.65
N ASP A 526 0.89 16.29 -11.95
CA ASP A 526 0.40 15.05 -12.58
C ASP A 526 1.60 14.28 -13.18
N VAL A 527 1.95 13.12 -12.60
CA VAL A 527 3.01 12.23 -13.13
C VAL A 527 2.42 11.25 -14.14
N ASP A 528 2.74 11.42 -15.41
CA ASP A 528 2.31 10.53 -16.48
C ASP A 528 3.14 9.24 -16.52
N LEU A 529 2.54 8.10 -16.17
CA LEU A 529 3.17 6.79 -16.24
C LEU A 529 2.57 5.94 -17.36
N LEU A 530 3.41 5.24 -18.11
CA LEU A 530 3.03 4.01 -18.82
C LEU A 530 3.52 2.80 -18.03
N VAL A 531 2.63 1.85 -17.74
CA VAL A 531 2.94 0.62 -16.99
C VAL A 531 2.52 -0.66 -17.71
N SER A 532 3.19 -1.77 -17.39
CA SER A 532 2.86 -3.10 -17.90
C SER A 532 1.52 -3.64 -17.36
N ASN A 533 1.11 -3.23 -16.16
CA ASN A 533 -0.13 -3.67 -15.50
C ASN A 533 -0.65 -2.58 -14.55
N TYR A 534 -1.90 -2.16 -14.75
CA TYR A 534 -2.55 -1.10 -13.97
C TYR A 534 -2.68 -1.42 -12.48
N TYR A 535 -3.26 -2.58 -12.13
CA TYR A 535 -3.52 -2.93 -10.73
C TYR A 535 -2.23 -3.25 -9.97
N GLU A 536 -1.23 -3.77 -10.67
CA GLU A 536 0.11 -3.94 -10.10
C GLU A 536 0.75 -2.59 -9.74
N ALA A 537 0.68 -1.58 -10.63
CA ALA A 537 1.13 -0.24 -10.29
C ALA A 537 0.34 0.34 -9.11
N LYS A 538 -1.00 0.27 -9.14
CA LYS A 538 -1.87 0.75 -8.07
C LYS A 538 -1.54 0.12 -6.70
N ARG A 539 -1.22 -1.17 -6.68
CA ARG A 539 -0.78 -1.90 -5.47
C ARG A 539 0.59 -1.45 -4.97
N LEU A 540 1.59 -1.36 -5.86
CA LEU A 540 2.95 -0.95 -5.50
C LEU A 540 3.00 0.49 -4.96
N LEU A 541 2.22 1.37 -5.57
CA LEU A 541 2.10 2.79 -5.21
C LEU A 541 1.13 3.06 -4.04
N ASP A 542 0.44 2.03 -3.54
CA ASP A 542 -0.72 2.13 -2.65
C ASP A 542 -1.72 3.24 -3.03
N SER A 543 -1.90 3.47 -4.33
CA SER A 543 -2.59 4.66 -4.79
C SER A 543 -4.11 4.57 -4.61
N ILE A 544 -4.76 5.74 -4.54
CA ILE A 544 -6.21 5.87 -4.41
C ILE A 544 -6.78 6.63 -5.61
N SER A 545 -7.97 6.26 -6.06
CA SER A 545 -8.66 7.04 -7.11
C SER A 545 -9.27 8.29 -6.47
N PRO A 546 -9.04 9.52 -6.98
CA PRO A 546 -9.58 10.73 -6.37
C PRO A 546 -11.11 10.71 -6.32
N ALA A 547 -11.69 11.16 -5.21
CA ALA A 547 -13.14 11.16 -5.01
C ALA A 547 -13.91 11.94 -6.10
N SER A 548 -13.31 13.01 -6.62
CA SER A 548 -13.82 13.83 -7.72
C SER A 548 -14.02 13.06 -9.03
N VAL A 549 -13.24 11.99 -9.27
CA VAL A 549 -13.30 11.15 -10.48
C VAL A 549 -13.82 9.74 -10.22
N TRP A 550 -14.21 9.39 -8.99
CA TRP A 550 -14.65 8.03 -8.63
C TRP A 550 -15.77 7.46 -9.52
N LYS A 551 -16.72 8.30 -9.95
CA LYS A 551 -17.82 7.89 -10.83
C LYS A 551 -17.37 7.50 -12.24
N THR A 552 -16.19 7.94 -12.65
CA THR A 552 -15.59 7.71 -13.98
C THR A 552 -14.29 6.91 -13.91
N SER A 553 -13.89 6.43 -12.73
CA SER A 553 -12.65 5.70 -12.47
C SER A 553 -12.58 4.32 -13.14
N TYR A 554 -11.37 3.92 -13.51
CA TYR A 554 -11.10 2.62 -14.11
C TYR A 554 -11.53 1.44 -13.20
N GLU A 555 -11.33 1.55 -11.89
CA GLU A 555 -11.72 0.52 -10.91
C GLU A 555 -13.23 0.30 -10.84
N ASN A 556 -14.01 1.35 -11.13
CA ASN A 556 -15.47 1.24 -11.26
C ASN A 556 -15.91 0.79 -12.67
N GLY A 557 -15.02 0.15 -13.43
CA GLY A 557 -15.29 -0.34 -14.79
C GLY A 557 -15.59 0.80 -15.77
N LYS A 558 -14.96 1.95 -15.56
CA LYS A 558 -15.01 3.12 -16.46
C LYS A 558 -13.61 3.36 -17.03
N TYR A 559 -13.18 4.62 -17.14
CA TYR A 559 -12.17 5.00 -18.12
C TYR A 559 -11.07 5.93 -17.60
N ARG A 560 -11.30 6.66 -16.50
CA ARG A 560 -10.33 7.62 -15.95
C ARG A 560 -9.29 6.89 -15.10
N VAL A 561 -8.02 7.12 -15.39
CA VAL A 561 -6.87 6.40 -14.79
C VAL A 561 -6.08 7.21 -13.76
N VAL A 562 -6.58 8.39 -13.36
CA VAL A 562 -5.95 9.23 -12.32
C VAL A 562 -5.95 8.49 -10.99
N ASN A 563 -4.79 8.46 -10.39
CA ASN A 563 -4.53 7.93 -9.06
C ASN A 563 -3.77 8.98 -8.26
N SER A 564 -4.04 9.12 -6.97
CA SER A 564 -3.22 9.90 -6.05
C SER A 564 -2.35 8.98 -5.19
N VAL A 565 -1.09 9.37 -5.00
CA VAL A 565 -0.09 8.70 -4.15
C VAL A 565 0.26 9.64 -2.99
N MET A 566 0.37 9.09 -1.78
CA MET A 566 0.76 9.88 -0.60
C MET A 566 2.29 10.01 -0.55
N ILE A 567 2.79 11.23 -0.78
CA ILE A 567 4.21 11.59 -0.76
C ILE A 567 4.38 12.79 0.17
N ASP A 568 5.15 12.62 1.25
CA ASP A 568 5.41 13.66 2.27
C ASP A 568 4.14 14.38 2.76
N GLY A 569 3.16 13.59 3.22
CA GLY A 569 1.84 14.08 3.65
C GLY A 569 0.94 14.65 2.53
N THR A 570 1.44 14.76 1.30
CA THR A 570 0.76 15.39 0.16
C THR A 570 0.26 14.34 -0.84
N LEU A 571 -0.94 14.54 -1.38
CA LEU A 571 -1.47 13.71 -2.46
C LEU A 571 -0.97 14.21 -3.82
N VAL A 572 -0.04 13.47 -4.42
CA VAL A 572 0.48 13.70 -5.76
C VAL A 572 -0.28 12.86 -6.77
N ASN A 573 -0.68 13.43 -7.91
CA ASN A 573 -1.42 12.72 -8.93
C ASN A 573 -0.52 11.95 -9.90
N PHE A 574 -1.02 10.83 -10.37
CA PHE A 574 -0.39 9.92 -11.33
C PHE A 574 -1.45 9.51 -12.36
N ASP A 575 -1.21 9.82 -13.63
CA ASP A 575 -2.03 9.33 -14.75
C ASP A 575 -1.47 7.95 -15.15
N ILE A 576 -2.00 6.88 -14.54
CA ILE A 576 -1.48 5.51 -14.69
C ILE A 576 -2.01 4.88 -15.99
N ARG A 577 -1.35 5.18 -17.12
CA ARG A 577 -1.58 4.54 -18.42
C ARG A 577 -1.04 3.13 -18.41
N SER A 578 -1.69 2.19 -19.11
CA SER A 578 -1.27 0.78 -19.11
C SER A 578 -1.41 0.11 -20.47
N VAL A 579 -0.59 -0.90 -20.73
CA VAL A 579 -0.60 -1.64 -22.01
C VAL A 579 -2.01 -2.16 -22.35
N GLY A 580 -2.59 -1.65 -23.44
CA GLY A 580 -3.95 -2.00 -23.89
C GLY A 580 -5.04 -1.01 -23.47
N ASP A 581 -4.71 0.11 -22.83
CA ASP A 581 -5.64 1.23 -22.60
C ASP A 581 -5.88 2.13 -23.84
N ASN A 582 -5.20 1.81 -24.96
CA ASN A 582 -5.21 2.54 -26.22
C ASN A 582 -4.77 4.01 -26.13
N TYR A 583 -4.02 4.40 -25.09
CA TYR A 583 -3.45 5.75 -25.00
C TYR A 583 -2.61 6.08 -26.25
N PHE A 584 -1.85 5.10 -26.73
CA PHE A 584 -1.37 4.98 -28.11
C PHE A 584 -1.31 3.49 -28.47
N ASP A 585 -0.78 3.15 -29.66
CA ASP A 585 -0.76 1.77 -30.18
C ASP A 585 -0.23 0.75 -29.15
N ARG A 586 -0.92 -0.39 -28.99
CA ARG A 586 -0.56 -1.40 -27.98
C ARG A 586 0.83 -2.02 -28.20
N GLN A 587 1.25 -2.22 -29.44
CA GLN A 587 2.58 -2.72 -29.75
C GLN A 587 3.63 -1.65 -29.45
N TRP A 588 3.35 -0.39 -29.81
CA TRP A 588 4.22 0.73 -29.42
C TRP A 588 4.33 0.87 -27.90
N GLN A 589 3.24 0.70 -27.13
CA GLN A 589 3.29 0.70 -25.66
C GLN A 589 4.23 -0.36 -25.10
N LEU A 590 4.20 -1.59 -25.66
CA LEU A 590 5.13 -2.66 -25.30
C LEU A 590 6.57 -2.32 -25.68
N ASP A 591 6.78 -1.72 -26.84
CA ASP A 591 8.12 -1.37 -27.33
C ASP A 591 8.73 -0.17 -26.57
N VAL A 592 7.93 0.83 -26.17
CA VAL A 592 8.36 1.91 -25.25
C VAL A 592 8.85 1.33 -23.93
N LEU A 593 8.07 0.41 -23.34
CA LEU A 593 8.48 -0.30 -22.12
C LEU A 593 9.75 -1.14 -22.34
N LYS A 594 9.97 -1.69 -23.53
CA LYS A 594 11.15 -2.50 -23.87
C LYS A 594 12.41 -1.66 -24.15
N ARG A 595 12.27 -0.53 -24.85
CA ARG A 595 13.35 0.39 -25.26
C ARG A 595 13.68 1.48 -24.22
N ARG A 596 12.97 1.50 -23.09
CA ARG A 596 13.15 2.47 -22.01
C ARG A 596 14.60 2.61 -21.56
N SER A 597 14.99 3.84 -21.22
CA SER A 597 16.32 4.17 -20.70
C SER A 597 16.23 4.61 -19.22
N LYS A 598 17.32 4.48 -18.46
CA LYS A 598 17.36 4.88 -17.05
C LYS A 598 17.95 6.28 -16.91
N LEU A 599 17.25 7.16 -16.21
CA LEU A 599 17.66 8.54 -15.94
C LEU A 599 17.50 8.84 -14.44
N ARG A 600 18.57 9.22 -13.73
CA ARG A 600 18.59 9.61 -12.30
C ARG A 600 17.91 8.66 -11.30
N GLY A 601 17.66 7.40 -11.68
CA GLY A 601 16.95 6.42 -10.86
C GLY A 601 15.55 6.05 -11.35
N LEU A 602 14.96 6.74 -12.32
CA LEU A 602 13.69 6.34 -12.95
C LEU A 602 13.88 5.84 -14.39
N TYR A 603 12.86 5.21 -14.95
CA TYR A 603 12.81 4.85 -16.37
C TYR A 603 12.03 5.88 -17.19
N VAL A 604 12.60 6.26 -18.32
CA VAL A 604 12.08 7.23 -19.30
C VAL A 604 12.06 6.58 -20.70
N PRO A 605 11.36 7.13 -21.71
CA PRO A 605 11.34 6.56 -23.05
C PRO A 605 12.75 6.58 -23.68
N SER A 606 12.93 5.89 -24.81
CA SER A 606 14.09 6.15 -25.66
C SER A 606 14.00 7.59 -26.23
N LYS A 607 15.11 8.16 -26.74
CA LYS A 607 15.08 9.51 -27.35
C LYS A 607 14.10 9.60 -28.54
N GLU A 608 13.92 8.51 -29.26
CA GLU A 608 13.00 8.39 -30.38
C GLU A 608 11.55 8.25 -29.91
N ASP A 609 11.30 7.35 -28.96
CA ASP A 609 9.99 7.15 -28.36
C ASP A 609 9.49 8.42 -27.65
N HIS A 610 10.37 9.16 -26.97
CA HIS A 610 10.02 10.40 -26.30
C HIS A 610 9.53 11.45 -27.30
N LEU A 611 10.30 11.68 -28.38
CA LEU A 611 9.92 12.61 -29.43
C LEU A 611 8.58 12.25 -30.06
N HIS A 612 8.41 11.01 -30.54
CA HIS A 612 7.21 10.64 -31.27
C HIS A 612 5.98 10.52 -30.36
N SER A 613 6.13 10.09 -29.10
CA SER A 613 4.99 10.07 -28.15
C SER A 613 4.57 11.47 -27.72
N LEU A 614 5.49 12.43 -27.60
CA LEU A 614 5.17 13.85 -27.42
C LEU A 614 4.47 14.44 -28.65
N ILE A 615 4.91 14.11 -29.87
CA ILE A 615 4.23 14.53 -31.10
C ILE A 615 2.80 13.97 -31.14
N TYR A 616 2.63 12.66 -30.90
CA TYR A 616 1.30 12.02 -30.81
C TYR A 616 0.41 12.71 -29.77
N HIS A 617 0.96 13.02 -28.59
CA HIS A 617 0.23 13.76 -27.57
C HIS A 617 -0.19 15.17 -28.05
N ALA A 618 0.73 15.94 -28.64
CA ALA A 618 0.50 17.31 -29.06
C ALA A 618 -0.48 17.45 -30.24
N ILE A 619 -0.47 16.52 -31.21
CA ILE A 619 -1.26 16.65 -32.45
C ILE A 619 -2.48 15.71 -32.54
N ILE A 620 -2.48 14.58 -31.81
CA ILE A 620 -3.61 13.62 -31.79
C ILE A 620 -4.40 13.73 -30.48
N GLN A 621 -3.76 13.89 -29.33
CA GLN A 621 -4.45 13.90 -28.03
C GLN A 621 -4.87 15.29 -27.53
N LYS A 622 -4.38 16.36 -28.15
CA LYS A 622 -4.71 17.77 -27.83
C LYS A 622 -5.30 18.48 -29.05
N PRO A 623 -6.21 19.47 -28.86
CA PRO A 623 -6.83 20.19 -29.97
C PRO A 623 -5.88 21.20 -30.64
N ARG A 624 -4.79 21.58 -29.95
CA ARG A 624 -3.77 22.53 -30.39
C ARG A 624 -2.42 22.16 -29.75
N ILE A 625 -1.33 22.44 -30.44
CA ILE A 625 0.04 22.39 -29.91
C ILE A 625 0.20 23.56 -28.94
N SER A 626 0.83 23.35 -27.78
CA SER A 626 1.14 24.43 -26.83
C SER A 626 2.56 24.97 -27.03
N GLU A 627 2.79 26.21 -26.61
CA GLU A 627 4.13 26.85 -26.62
C GLU A 627 5.17 26.01 -25.85
N THR A 628 4.77 25.36 -24.76
CA THR A 628 5.64 24.44 -24.02
C THR A 628 6.15 23.29 -24.90
N TYR A 629 5.30 22.72 -25.75
CA TYR A 629 5.73 21.64 -26.65
C TYR A 629 6.58 22.15 -27.82
N VAL A 630 6.37 23.39 -28.28
CA VAL A 630 7.23 24.04 -29.29
C VAL A 630 8.69 24.09 -28.83
N GLU A 631 8.95 24.55 -27.60
CA GLU A 631 10.32 24.60 -27.06
C GLU A 631 10.89 23.19 -26.81
N VAL A 632 10.11 22.26 -26.26
CA VAL A 632 10.56 20.86 -26.06
C VAL A 632 10.91 20.18 -27.39
N PHE A 633 10.16 20.43 -28.48
CA PHE A 633 10.51 19.89 -29.79
C PHE A 633 11.83 20.47 -30.34
N LYS A 634 12.10 21.76 -30.10
CA LYS A 634 13.38 22.41 -30.47
C LYS A 634 14.55 21.86 -29.65
N GLU A 635 14.37 21.57 -28.36
CA GLU A 635 15.39 20.92 -27.54
C GLU A 635 15.68 19.48 -27.99
N LEU A 636 14.65 18.70 -28.34
CA LEU A 636 14.79 17.32 -28.83
C LEU A 636 15.32 17.23 -30.27
N ARG A 637 15.10 18.27 -31.08
CA ARG A 637 15.52 18.39 -32.49
C ARG A 637 15.93 19.84 -32.79
N SER A 638 17.16 20.19 -32.44
CA SER A 638 17.74 21.53 -32.64
C SER A 638 17.86 21.98 -34.10
N ASN A 639 17.64 21.06 -35.07
CA ASN A 639 17.58 21.36 -36.49
C ASN A 639 16.14 21.63 -37.01
N TRP A 640 15.13 21.61 -36.15
CA TRP A 640 13.75 21.99 -36.49
C TRP A 640 13.51 23.45 -36.14
N THR A 641 12.90 24.21 -37.06
CA THR A 641 12.57 25.62 -36.84
C THR A 641 11.25 25.79 -36.09
N ASP A 642 11.04 26.93 -35.43
CA ASP A 642 9.76 27.32 -34.82
C ASP A 642 8.56 27.13 -35.76
N ALA A 643 8.72 27.46 -37.05
CA ALA A 643 7.67 27.28 -38.03
C ALA A 643 7.31 25.79 -38.25
N GLN A 644 8.31 24.90 -38.26
CA GLN A 644 8.11 23.46 -38.44
C GLN A 644 7.44 22.82 -37.22
N VAL A 645 7.88 23.15 -36.00
CA VAL A 645 7.31 22.57 -34.77
C VAL A 645 5.93 23.11 -34.41
N ARG A 646 5.51 24.21 -35.04
CA ARG A 646 4.14 24.76 -34.97
C ARG A 646 3.22 24.20 -36.07
N ASP A 647 3.78 23.66 -37.15
CA ASP A 647 3.00 23.07 -38.25
C ASP A 647 2.54 21.64 -37.89
N LYS A 648 1.23 21.49 -37.66
CA LYS A 648 0.59 20.18 -37.44
C LYS A 648 0.87 19.22 -38.60
N LYS A 649 0.97 19.71 -39.85
CA LYS A 649 1.21 18.87 -41.03
C LYS A 649 2.63 18.31 -41.03
N PHE A 650 3.65 19.15 -40.87
CA PHE A 650 5.04 18.71 -40.71
C PHE A 650 5.18 17.66 -39.58
N LEU A 651 4.60 17.93 -38.40
CA LEU A 651 4.65 16.99 -37.28
C LEU A 651 3.89 15.68 -37.59
N ALA A 652 2.75 15.74 -38.28
CA ALA A 652 2.02 14.56 -38.73
C ALA A 652 2.81 13.72 -39.73
N GLU A 653 3.53 14.35 -40.68
CA GLU A 653 4.41 13.65 -41.62
C GLU A 653 5.55 12.91 -40.88
N LYS A 654 6.14 13.49 -39.83
CA LYS A 654 7.16 12.82 -39.01
C LYS A 654 6.59 11.66 -38.20
N LEU A 655 5.44 11.87 -37.57
CA LEU A 655 4.75 10.82 -36.81
C LEU A 655 4.33 9.65 -37.73
N HIS A 656 3.80 9.95 -38.92
CA HIS A 656 3.37 8.94 -39.89
C HIS A 656 4.54 8.06 -40.33
N ALA A 657 5.66 8.65 -40.72
CA ALA A 657 6.85 7.90 -41.14
C ALA A 657 7.35 6.94 -40.04
N PHE A 658 7.47 7.42 -38.80
CA PHE A 658 7.85 6.60 -37.65
C PHE A 658 6.84 5.45 -37.38
N MET A 659 5.54 5.74 -37.47
CA MET A 659 4.50 4.75 -37.24
C MET A 659 4.42 3.71 -38.36
N GLU A 660 4.62 4.09 -39.62
CA GLU A 660 4.70 3.16 -40.76
C GLU A 660 5.92 2.24 -40.68
N GLU A 661 7.10 2.80 -40.41
CA GLU A 661 8.36 2.05 -40.25
C GLU A 661 8.24 0.93 -39.22
N HIS A 662 7.51 1.19 -38.13
CA HIS A 662 7.30 0.24 -37.04
C HIS A 662 5.98 -0.55 -37.12
N GLY A 663 5.10 -0.27 -38.09
CA GLY A 663 3.79 -0.90 -38.22
C GLY A 663 2.76 -0.55 -37.12
N TYR A 664 2.94 0.58 -36.43
CA TYR A 664 2.04 1.09 -35.38
C TYR A 664 0.77 1.75 -35.98
N LYS A 665 -0.32 1.80 -35.20
CA LYS A 665 -1.60 2.39 -35.64
C LYS A 665 -2.05 3.55 -34.77
N MET A 666 -2.66 4.57 -35.37
CA MET A 666 -3.39 5.56 -34.59
C MET A 666 -4.64 4.91 -33.98
N VAL A 667 -4.80 5.06 -32.66
CA VAL A 667 -5.87 4.43 -31.89
C VAL A 667 -6.55 5.44 -30.97
N LYS A 668 -7.87 5.32 -30.84
CA LYS A 668 -8.65 6.14 -29.94
C LYS A 668 -8.46 5.66 -28.49
N PRO A 669 -8.06 6.54 -27.55
CA PRO A 669 -7.92 6.18 -26.14
C PRO A 669 -9.22 5.65 -25.52
N ASN A 670 -9.08 4.67 -24.62
CA ASN A 670 -10.21 4.20 -23.80
C ASN A 670 -10.63 5.27 -22.77
N ASP A 671 -9.67 6.06 -22.26
CA ASP A 671 -9.92 7.24 -21.43
C ASP A 671 -10.48 8.39 -22.27
N ILE A 672 -11.80 8.57 -22.24
CA ILE A 672 -12.49 9.57 -23.07
C ILE A 672 -12.21 11.02 -22.66
N THR A 673 -11.46 11.27 -21.58
CA THR A 673 -10.95 12.63 -21.27
C THR A 673 -9.68 12.96 -22.06
N VAL A 674 -9.03 11.96 -22.67
CA VAL A 674 -7.93 12.16 -23.62
C VAL A 674 -8.53 12.42 -25.00
N GLY A 675 -8.05 13.46 -25.68
CA GLY A 675 -8.52 13.81 -27.02
C GLY A 675 -8.17 12.77 -28.09
N TYR A 676 -8.83 12.88 -29.24
CA TYR A 676 -8.51 12.10 -30.43
C TYR A 676 -8.85 12.91 -31.70
N PHE A 677 -7.84 13.57 -32.26
CA PHE A 677 -7.96 14.59 -33.30
C PHE A 677 -7.21 14.20 -34.58
N THR A 678 -7.71 13.20 -35.28
CA THR A 678 -7.12 12.63 -36.53
C THR A 678 -7.49 13.38 -37.82
N ASN A 679 -8.09 14.58 -37.70
CA ASN A 679 -8.41 15.45 -38.83
C ASN A 679 -7.29 16.46 -39.10
#